data_AF-A0AAJ7BWG0-F1
#
_entry.id   AF-A0AAJ7BWG0-F1
#
_cell.length_a   1.000
_cell.length_b   1.000
_cell.length_c   1.000
_cell.angle_alpha   90.00
_cell.angle_beta   90.00
_cell.angle_gamma   90.00
#
_symmetry.space_group_name_H-M   'P 1'
#
loop_
_entity.id
_entity.type
_entity.pdbx_description
1 polymer ?
#
loop_
_entity_poly.entity_id
_entity_poly.type
_entity_poly.pdbx_seq_one_letter_code
_entity_poly.pdbx_strand_id
1 'polypeptide(L)'
;MQKTDISFAIQKAKKQLMSRDKAAQTTAVEWLNNELQTESAAARNLLVEKLINSDIVSVLCEALVCSRGQLLMSVLQCLEIFSGNEKFYRHNHALYAVESILRIGHLMTKNTDEVERLGCAVCTLFVILSGAKRLAVPVERICNAEQIFEFLGNLITTKSPSYLLRFSASKILCLMMDHALPRIRNDDLVVILPLYIESLRSMRSIIEQIEIDEKYILNAMTVICRTCALGTRFCSNEDYVNEGSRGFIDSGRIVNAQHRSSFALSTYSTMMEVIIPRAREIKTSCATIYLNLVSCLNDLYRLRDCNCVDLSNHLAAKGYLKYLSRLTTFPTQDMNRAILLLLSRILVTLSVDSLPAENWPGGLNCFKQFIVEGVMSLPKYYPDWKLLLATHGIDADAFLLIVYYHFLSTCEEDDVLLESLVEKILTLPYDKVTPAAIVKPLWLLFAVSALSHTSLSSVKDYEKCVQLLNCLILKADAHKCYTHHPALLYHCIHSGEISLELKAKVVQLWLESDGDMKSLIEADCVESTCHSLLNAVETGSAKVVDLAVKGICELTRVKESAEKMAVIVWEILPRILTSYTPETSINVRGMLEIADVTPPRRVSSATIKCCAILLMKTFVRSDVDVSLKTLTVNQAYTMLLKSISRKDSKVRKLTAD
;
A
#
# COMPACT_ATOMS: atom_id res chain seq x y z
N MET A 1 -59.73 5.33 15.70
CA MET A 1 -60.33 6.51 15.02
C MET A 1 -61.16 6.04 13.83
N GLN A 2 -62.42 6.49 13.74
CA GLN A 2 -63.36 6.11 12.68
C GLN A 2 -62.95 6.73 11.32
N LYS A 3 -63.12 5.98 10.23
CA LYS A 3 -62.69 6.32 8.84
C LYS A 3 -63.20 7.69 8.32
N THR A 4 -64.27 8.24 8.87
CA THR A 4 -64.95 9.46 8.43
C THR A 4 -64.26 10.75 8.87
N ASP A 5 -63.55 10.75 10.01
CA ASP A 5 -62.98 11.95 10.62
C ASP A 5 -61.70 12.44 9.90
N ILE A 6 -60.86 11.49 9.50
CA ILE A 6 -59.60 11.76 8.79
C ILE A 6 -59.83 12.36 7.40
N SER A 7 -60.86 11.91 6.67
CA SER A 7 -61.17 12.44 5.34
C SER A 7 -61.54 13.93 5.40
N PHE A 8 -62.34 14.31 6.38
CA PHE A 8 -62.71 15.70 6.63
C PHE A 8 -61.50 16.54 7.05
N ALA A 9 -60.64 16.01 7.91
CA ALA A 9 -59.40 16.67 8.33
C ALA A 9 -58.45 16.92 7.15
N ILE A 10 -58.29 15.95 6.24
CA ILE A 10 -57.48 16.10 5.01
C ILE A 10 -58.05 17.21 4.12
N GLN A 11 -59.38 17.23 3.93
CA GLN A 11 -60.02 18.26 3.11
C GLN A 11 -59.89 19.67 3.72
N LYS A 12 -59.96 19.78 5.05
CA LYS A 12 -59.70 21.02 5.79
C LYS A 12 -58.25 21.47 5.62
N ALA A 13 -57.28 20.57 5.80
CA ALA A 13 -55.87 20.86 5.59
C ALA A 13 -55.60 21.33 4.16
N LYS A 14 -56.18 20.66 3.14
CA LYS A 14 -56.06 21.07 1.73
C LYS A 14 -56.57 22.50 1.50
N LYS A 15 -57.74 22.86 2.06
CA LYS A 15 -58.29 24.23 1.97
C LYS A 15 -57.39 25.26 2.65
N GLN A 16 -56.81 24.93 3.80
CA GLN A 16 -55.90 25.82 4.52
C GLN A 16 -54.58 26.02 3.76
N LEU A 17 -54.04 24.97 3.14
CA LEU A 17 -52.83 25.06 2.31
C LEU A 17 -53.03 25.91 1.05
N MET A 18 -54.21 25.81 0.42
CA MET A 18 -54.57 26.65 -0.74
C MET A 18 -54.97 28.08 -0.36
N SER A 19 -55.06 28.40 0.94
CA SER A 19 -55.42 29.74 1.39
C SER A 19 -54.25 30.72 1.20
N ARG A 20 -54.53 32.03 1.12
CA ARG A 20 -53.49 33.07 1.07
C ARG A 20 -52.87 33.37 2.45
N ASP A 21 -53.38 32.75 3.51
CA ASP A 21 -52.93 32.99 4.88
C ASP A 21 -51.77 32.05 5.24
N LYS A 22 -50.57 32.62 5.39
CA LYS A 22 -49.36 31.88 5.74
C LYS A 22 -49.45 31.19 7.10
N ALA A 23 -50.18 31.77 8.06
CA ALA A 23 -50.35 31.16 9.37
C ALA A 23 -51.22 29.90 9.25
N ALA A 24 -52.34 30.00 8.52
CA ALA A 24 -53.20 28.86 8.24
C ALA A 24 -52.47 27.76 7.44
N GLN A 25 -51.64 28.13 6.47
CA GLN A 25 -50.79 27.18 5.75
C GLN A 25 -49.83 26.46 6.71
N THR A 26 -49.14 27.21 7.58
CA THR A 26 -48.16 26.65 8.52
C THR A 26 -48.82 25.68 9.50
N THR A 27 -49.96 26.07 10.10
CA THR A 27 -50.73 25.20 10.99
C THR A 27 -51.18 23.92 10.30
N ALA A 28 -51.58 24.00 9.01
CA ALA A 28 -52.00 22.82 8.26
C ALA A 28 -50.85 21.84 8.00
N VAL A 29 -49.65 22.33 7.66
CA VAL A 29 -48.47 21.47 7.45
C VAL A 29 -47.95 20.91 8.77
N GLU A 30 -47.94 21.70 9.84
CA GLU A 30 -47.53 21.24 11.17
C GLU A 30 -48.45 20.14 11.69
N TRP A 31 -49.76 20.29 11.49
CA TRP A 31 -50.72 19.22 11.78
C TRP A 31 -50.41 17.96 10.96
N LEU A 32 -50.17 18.07 9.65
CA LEU A 32 -49.80 16.94 8.80
C LEU A 32 -48.52 16.24 9.30
N ASN A 33 -47.47 17.01 9.65
CA ASN A 33 -46.22 16.46 10.17
C ASN A 33 -46.43 15.74 11.51
N ASN A 34 -47.20 16.32 12.43
CA ASN A 34 -47.48 15.69 13.72
C ASN A 34 -48.18 14.34 13.54
N GLU A 35 -49.25 14.29 12.73
CA GLU A 35 -49.97 13.04 12.44
C GLU A 35 -49.06 11.99 11.76
N LEU A 36 -48.20 12.43 10.84
CA LEU A 36 -47.25 11.54 10.17
C LEU A 36 -46.13 11.05 11.10
N GLN A 37 -45.80 11.76 12.17
CA GLN A 37 -44.72 11.40 13.11
C GLN A 37 -45.21 10.56 14.30
N THR A 38 -46.43 10.77 14.77
CA THR A 38 -46.98 10.08 15.96
C THR A 38 -47.49 8.67 15.67
N GLU A 39 -47.73 8.35 14.41
CA GLU A 39 -48.32 7.08 13.97
C GLU A 39 -47.31 5.93 13.87
N SER A 40 -47.78 4.69 14.11
CA SER A 40 -46.98 3.48 13.86
C SER A 40 -46.61 3.35 12.38
N ALA A 41 -45.52 2.65 12.04
CA ALA A 41 -45.03 2.55 10.66
C ALA A 41 -46.11 2.04 9.66
N ALA A 42 -46.95 1.08 10.06
CA ALA A 42 -48.03 0.57 9.24
C ALA A 42 -49.19 1.57 9.08
N ALA A 43 -49.59 2.24 10.16
CA ALA A 43 -50.64 3.26 10.14
C ALA A 43 -50.21 4.51 9.35
N ARG A 44 -48.96 4.93 9.51
CA ARG A 44 -48.33 6.01 8.74
C ARG A 44 -48.34 5.71 7.24
N ASN A 45 -47.98 4.48 6.84
CA ASN A 45 -48.03 4.09 5.43
C ASN A 45 -49.46 4.20 4.86
N LEU A 46 -50.47 3.72 5.60
CA LEU A 46 -51.88 3.84 5.20
C LEU A 46 -52.35 5.30 5.11
N LEU A 47 -51.91 6.16 6.04
CA LEU A 47 -52.22 7.59 6.03
C LEU A 47 -51.55 8.28 4.83
N VAL A 48 -50.28 8.00 4.58
CA VAL A 48 -49.52 8.48 3.41
C VAL A 48 -50.24 8.11 2.11
N GLU A 49 -50.71 6.87 1.97
CA GLU A 49 -51.44 6.46 0.78
C GLU A 49 -52.74 7.24 0.59
N LYS A 50 -53.51 7.48 1.68
CA LYS A 50 -54.73 8.28 1.62
C LYS A 50 -54.44 9.73 1.24
N LEU A 51 -53.38 10.30 1.80
CA LEU A 51 -52.94 11.66 1.52
C LEU A 51 -52.50 11.83 0.07
N ILE A 52 -51.72 10.89 -0.46
CA ILE A 52 -51.31 10.84 -1.87
C ILE A 52 -52.54 10.75 -2.78
N ASN A 53 -53.47 9.83 -2.49
CA ASN A 53 -54.71 9.68 -3.28
C ASN A 53 -55.62 10.92 -3.22
N SER A 54 -55.46 11.78 -2.20
CA SER A 54 -56.19 13.04 -2.04
C SER A 54 -55.50 14.24 -2.70
N ASP A 55 -54.39 13.98 -3.41
CA ASP A 55 -53.60 14.97 -4.13
C ASP A 55 -53.09 16.10 -3.21
N ILE A 56 -52.70 15.74 -1.98
CA ILE A 56 -52.12 16.70 -1.03
C ILE A 56 -50.71 17.13 -1.46
N VAL A 57 -49.98 16.24 -2.14
CA VAL A 57 -48.58 16.46 -2.50
C VAL A 57 -48.46 17.62 -3.49
N SER A 58 -49.34 17.69 -4.48
CA SER A 58 -49.37 18.78 -5.46
C SER A 58 -49.66 20.13 -4.77
N VAL A 59 -50.60 20.16 -3.81
CA VAL A 59 -50.89 21.36 -3.02
C VAL A 59 -49.72 21.77 -2.12
N LEU A 60 -49.00 20.80 -1.54
CA LEU A 60 -47.77 21.08 -0.79
C LEU A 60 -46.68 21.65 -1.70
N CYS A 61 -46.53 21.14 -2.92
CA CYS A 61 -45.57 21.66 -3.90
C CYS A 61 -45.90 23.09 -4.34
N GLU A 62 -47.18 23.42 -4.54
CA GLU A 62 -47.62 24.80 -4.82
C GLU A 62 -47.32 25.73 -3.65
N ALA A 63 -47.60 25.29 -2.42
CA ALA A 63 -47.27 26.04 -1.21
C ALA A 63 -45.75 26.25 -1.12
N LEU A 64 -44.93 25.25 -1.43
CA LEU A 64 -43.46 25.31 -1.39
C LEU A 64 -42.89 26.48 -2.19
N VAL A 65 -43.38 26.70 -3.42
CA VAL A 65 -42.88 27.74 -4.34
C VAL A 65 -43.08 29.16 -3.78
N CYS A 66 -44.07 29.36 -2.91
CA CYS A 66 -44.37 30.65 -2.27
C CYS A 66 -43.91 30.75 -0.80
N SER A 67 -43.29 29.69 -0.28
CA SER A 67 -42.98 29.56 1.16
C SER A 67 -41.64 30.19 1.54
N ARG A 68 -41.57 30.72 2.76
CA ARG A 68 -40.33 31.16 3.43
C ARG A 68 -40.35 30.74 4.89
N GLY A 69 -39.17 30.64 5.51
CA GLY A 69 -39.05 30.37 6.94
C GLY A 69 -39.60 28.99 7.33
N GLN A 70 -40.38 28.93 8.40
CA GLN A 70 -40.87 27.69 9.01
C GLN A 70 -41.75 26.86 8.05
N LEU A 71 -42.62 27.51 7.28
CA LEU A 71 -43.52 26.83 6.35
C LEU A 71 -42.74 25.98 5.32
N LEU A 72 -41.65 26.53 4.77
CA LEU A 72 -40.78 25.80 3.85
C LEU A 72 -40.25 24.52 4.51
N MET A 73 -39.72 24.64 5.72
CA MET A 73 -39.14 23.53 6.47
C MET A 73 -40.16 22.44 6.75
N SER A 74 -41.38 22.82 7.15
CA SER A 74 -42.46 21.88 7.40
C SER A 74 -42.90 21.16 6.12
N VAL A 75 -42.96 21.85 4.99
CA VAL A 75 -43.33 21.23 3.70
C VAL A 75 -42.25 20.24 3.24
N LEU A 76 -40.98 20.60 3.35
CA LEU A 76 -39.86 19.72 3.02
C LEU A 76 -39.90 18.42 3.85
N GLN A 77 -40.15 18.52 5.16
CA GLN A 77 -40.32 17.36 6.04
C GLN A 77 -41.46 16.43 5.60
N CYS A 78 -42.62 17.00 5.21
CA CYS A 78 -43.72 16.22 4.63
C CYS A 78 -43.26 15.44 3.38
N LEU A 79 -42.58 16.12 2.45
CA LEU A 79 -42.09 15.51 1.21
C LEU A 79 -41.09 14.37 1.48
N GLU A 80 -40.22 14.51 2.48
CA GLU A 80 -39.31 13.43 2.90
C GLU A 80 -40.08 12.19 3.35
N ILE A 81 -41.15 12.35 4.13
CA ILE A 81 -41.99 11.23 4.58
C ILE A 81 -42.72 10.58 3.40
N PHE A 82 -43.28 11.38 2.49
CA PHE A 82 -43.95 10.89 1.29
C PHE A 82 -43.02 10.09 0.37
N SER A 83 -41.75 10.52 0.25
CA SER A 83 -40.74 9.83 -0.57
C SER A 83 -40.45 8.38 -0.16
N GLY A 84 -40.87 7.99 1.05
CA GLY A 84 -40.76 6.61 1.54
C GLY A 84 -41.77 5.64 0.91
N ASN A 85 -42.84 6.13 0.29
CA ASN A 85 -43.95 5.31 -0.22
C ASN A 85 -43.90 5.15 -1.74
N GLU A 86 -44.14 3.94 -2.25
CA GLU A 86 -44.09 3.65 -3.68
C GLU A 86 -45.13 4.44 -4.51
N LYS A 87 -46.32 4.73 -3.96
CA LYS A 87 -47.37 5.49 -4.65
C LYS A 87 -46.96 6.92 -4.97
N PHE A 88 -46.02 7.50 -4.22
CA PHE A 88 -45.48 8.83 -4.48
C PHE A 88 -44.80 8.90 -5.85
N TYR A 89 -44.09 7.83 -6.24
CA TYR A 89 -43.42 7.73 -7.54
C TYR A 89 -44.37 7.27 -8.64
N ARG A 90 -45.29 6.33 -8.35
CA ARG A 90 -46.23 5.80 -9.36
C ARG A 90 -47.20 6.84 -9.91
N HIS A 91 -47.59 7.84 -9.11
CA HIS A 91 -48.50 8.92 -9.51
C HIS A 91 -47.78 10.20 -9.97
N ASN A 92 -46.48 10.13 -10.31
CA ASN A 92 -45.65 11.25 -10.75
C ASN A 92 -45.52 12.43 -9.76
N HIS A 93 -45.93 12.29 -8.49
CA HIS A 93 -45.76 13.34 -7.49
C HIS A 93 -44.29 13.65 -7.21
N ALA A 94 -43.40 12.66 -7.37
CA ALA A 94 -41.97 12.86 -7.26
C ALA A 94 -41.43 13.90 -8.26
N LEU A 95 -41.93 13.93 -9.49
CA LEU A 95 -41.54 14.91 -10.51
C LEU A 95 -41.89 16.33 -10.07
N TYR A 96 -43.15 16.56 -9.67
CA TYR A 96 -43.60 17.86 -9.18
C TYR A 96 -42.82 18.34 -7.96
N ALA A 97 -42.51 17.43 -7.02
CA ALA A 97 -41.71 17.75 -5.85
C ALA A 97 -40.29 18.17 -6.22
N VAL A 98 -39.62 17.43 -7.12
CA VAL A 98 -38.28 17.78 -7.59
C VAL A 98 -38.26 19.12 -8.31
N GLU A 99 -39.18 19.36 -9.25
CA GLU A 99 -39.28 20.64 -9.97
C GLU A 99 -39.50 21.82 -9.01
N SER A 100 -40.38 21.64 -8.02
CA SER A 100 -40.68 22.67 -7.02
C SER A 100 -39.47 22.97 -6.14
N ILE A 101 -38.73 21.93 -5.71
CA ILE A 101 -37.50 22.06 -4.94
C ILE A 101 -36.40 22.75 -5.75
N LEU A 102 -36.23 22.40 -7.03
CA LEU A 102 -35.26 23.03 -7.92
C LEU A 102 -35.57 24.52 -8.13
N ARG A 103 -36.85 24.86 -8.31
CA ARG A 103 -37.29 26.24 -8.51
C ARG A 103 -37.01 27.11 -7.28
N ILE A 104 -37.39 26.65 -6.09
CA ILE A 104 -37.12 27.40 -4.85
C ILE A 104 -35.62 27.41 -4.52
N GLY A 105 -34.91 26.32 -4.81
CA GLY A 105 -33.46 26.21 -4.64
C GLY A 105 -32.71 27.26 -5.46
N HIS A 106 -33.01 27.39 -6.76
CA HIS A 106 -32.42 28.43 -7.61
C HIS A 106 -32.68 29.85 -7.09
N LEU A 107 -33.88 30.12 -6.57
CA LEU A 107 -34.19 31.40 -5.93
C LEU A 107 -33.32 31.66 -4.69
N MET A 108 -33.10 30.63 -3.85
CA MET A 108 -32.30 30.72 -2.64
C MET A 108 -30.79 30.84 -2.91
N THR A 109 -30.27 30.25 -3.99
CA THR A 109 -28.83 30.39 -4.33
C THR A 109 -28.38 31.83 -4.52
N LYS A 110 -29.30 32.75 -4.82
CA LYS A 110 -29.02 34.18 -4.98
C LYS A 110 -28.96 34.95 -3.65
N ASN A 111 -29.32 34.33 -2.53
CA ASN A 111 -29.39 34.99 -1.23
C ASN A 111 -28.55 34.26 -0.17
N THR A 112 -27.56 34.94 0.40
CA THR A 112 -26.64 34.39 1.40
C THR A 112 -27.30 34.02 2.72
N ASP A 113 -28.42 34.65 3.07
CA ASP A 113 -29.12 34.41 4.34
C ASP A 113 -29.97 33.12 4.34
N GLU A 114 -30.12 32.49 3.18
CA GLU A 114 -30.95 31.30 2.97
C GLU A 114 -30.13 30.00 2.92
N VAL A 115 -28.82 30.05 3.19
CA VAL A 115 -27.89 28.92 2.99
C VAL A 115 -28.27 27.66 3.80
N GLU A 116 -28.75 27.82 5.04
CA GLU A 116 -29.20 26.68 5.85
C GLU A 116 -30.47 26.03 5.25
N ARG A 117 -31.45 26.86 4.86
CA ARG A 117 -32.71 26.41 4.28
C ARG A 117 -32.50 25.76 2.91
N LEU A 118 -31.60 26.33 2.11
CA LEU A 118 -31.12 25.74 0.87
C LEU A 118 -30.49 24.37 1.13
N GLY A 119 -29.67 24.24 2.17
CA GLY A 119 -29.12 22.96 2.61
C GLY A 119 -30.20 21.90 2.87
N CYS A 120 -31.29 22.28 3.55
CA CYS A 120 -32.43 21.40 3.79
C CYS A 120 -33.18 21.03 2.51
N ALA A 121 -33.45 21.98 1.62
CA ALA A 121 -34.10 21.72 0.33
C ALA A 121 -33.29 20.72 -0.53
N VAL A 122 -31.97 20.89 -0.58
CA VAL A 122 -31.06 19.98 -1.30
C VAL A 122 -30.98 18.62 -0.60
N CYS A 123 -31.02 18.57 0.73
CA CYS A 123 -31.12 17.30 1.47
C CYS A 123 -32.42 16.55 1.15
N THR A 124 -33.56 17.23 1.11
CA THR A 124 -34.84 16.63 0.71
C THR A 124 -34.81 16.12 -0.73
N LEU A 125 -34.20 16.88 -1.66
CA LEU A 125 -33.96 16.43 -3.04
C LEU A 125 -33.15 15.13 -3.07
N PHE A 126 -32.07 15.05 -2.29
CA PHE A 126 -31.28 13.82 -2.14
C PHE A 126 -32.12 12.65 -1.62
N VAL A 127 -32.97 12.87 -0.62
CA VAL A 127 -33.84 11.82 -0.04
C VAL A 127 -34.81 11.28 -1.09
N ILE A 128 -35.46 12.15 -1.87
CA ILE A 128 -36.39 11.77 -2.95
C ILE A 128 -35.67 10.94 -4.02
N LEU A 129 -34.52 11.40 -4.50
CA LEU A 129 -33.75 10.68 -5.52
C LEU A 129 -33.20 9.34 -4.99
N SER A 130 -32.76 9.29 -3.73
CA SER A 130 -32.33 8.05 -3.11
C SER A 130 -33.48 7.05 -2.93
N GLY A 131 -34.69 7.54 -2.62
CA GLY A 131 -35.89 6.73 -2.52
C GLY A 131 -36.27 6.10 -3.86
N ALA A 132 -36.14 6.86 -4.94
CA ALA A 132 -36.30 6.37 -6.31
C ALA A 132 -35.35 5.21 -6.64
N LYS A 133 -34.07 5.36 -6.30
CA LYS A 133 -33.06 4.30 -6.47
C LYS A 133 -33.45 3.03 -5.72
N ARG A 134 -33.84 3.16 -4.46
CA ARG A 134 -34.24 2.03 -3.61
C ARG A 134 -35.44 1.27 -4.16
N LEU A 135 -36.37 1.99 -4.79
CA LEU A 135 -37.59 1.43 -5.39
C LEU A 135 -37.43 1.09 -6.88
N ALA A 136 -36.21 1.16 -7.43
CA ALA A 136 -35.89 0.90 -8.84
C ALA A 136 -36.74 1.73 -9.84
N VAL A 137 -37.09 2.97 -9.49
CA VAL A 137 -37.82 3.87 -10.38
C VAL A 137 -36.85 4.55 -11.35
N PRO A 138 -37.13 4.57 -12.67
CA PRO A 138 -36.31 5.28 -13.64
C PRO A 138 -36.22 6.78 -13.33
N VAL A 139 -35.00 7.33 -13.38
CA VAL A 139 -34.75 8.73 -12.96
C VAL A 139 -35.43 9.74 -13.88
N GLU A 140 -35.67 9.37 -15.15
CA GLU A 140 -36.32 10.23 -16.15
C GLU A 140 -37.80 10.44 -15.86
N ARG A 141 -38.42 9.58 -15.04
CA ARG A 141 -39.79 9.79 -14.56
C ARG A 141 -39.89 10.79 -13.42
N ILE A 142 -38.74 11.22 -12.89
CA ILE A 142 -38.65 11.97 -11.64
C ILE A 142 -37.96 13.32 -11.85
N CYS A 143 -37.03 13.42 -12.78
CA CYS A 143 -36.31 14.67 -13.01
C CYS A 143 -35.73 14.78 -14.43
N ASN A 144 -35.46 16.02 -14.83
CA ASN A 144 -34.58 16.31 -15.96
C ASN A 144 -33.12 16.39 -15.45
N ALA A 145 -32.27 15.48 -15.95
CA ALA A 145 -30.88 15.40 -15.52
C ALA A 145 -30.09 16.69 -15.82
N GLU A 146 -30.33 17.36 -16.94
CA GLU A 146 -29.64 18.61 -17.30
C GLU A 146 -29.92 19.71 -16.28
N GLN A 147 -31.19 19.87 -15.86
CA GLN A 147 -31.57 20.85 -14.84
C GLN A 147 -30.95 20.53 -13.47
N ILE A 148 -30.82 19.25 -13.12
CA ILE A 148 -30.14 18.82 -11.89
C ILE A 148 -28.65 19.17 -11.99
N PHE A 149 -27.98 18.86 -13.10
CA PHE A 149 -26.54 19.16 -13.26
C PHE A 149 -26.26 20.67 -13.28
N GLU A 150 -27.10 21.48 -13.93
CA GLU A 150 -27.00 22.94 -13.90
C GLU A 150 -27.14 23.47 -12.47
N PHE A 151 -28.16 22.99 -11.74
CA PHE A 151 -28.36 23.37 -10.34
C PHE A 151 -27.18 22.99 -9.45
N LEU A 152 -26.68 21.76 -9.59
CA LEU A 152 -25.50 21.29 -8.87
C LEU A 152 -24.25 22.07 -9.24
N GLY A 153 -24.11 22.47 -10.51
CA GLY A 153 -23.01 23.32 -10.97
C GLY A 153 -22.94 24.61 -10.19
N ASN A 154 -24.07 25.29 -10.03
CA ASN A 154 -24.15 26.48 -9.20
C ASN A 154 -23.82 26.17 -7.73
N LEU A 155 -24.32 25.08 -7.16
CA LEU A 155 -24.12 24.75 -5.74
C LEU A 155 -22.68 24.34 -5.38
N ILE A 156 -22.04 23.53 -6.23
CA ILE A 156 -20.73 22.92 -5.95
C ILE A 156 -19.60 23.92 -6.21
N THR A 157 -19.74 24.76 -7.24
CA THR A 157 -18.75 25.80 -7.57
C THR A 157 -18.80 26.98 -6.60
N THR A 158 -19.98 27.28 -6.05
CA THR A 158 -20.13 28.30 -5.02
C THR A 158 -19.58 27.76 -3.71
N LYS A 159 -18.49 28.35 -3.19
CA LYS A 159 -17.81 27.93 -1.94
C LYS A 159 -18.68 28.22 -0.70
N SER A 160 -19.77 27.49 -0.54
CA SER A 160 -20.71 27.66 0.57
C SER A 160 -20.06 27.30 1.91
N PRO A 161 -20.33 28.05 2.98
CA PRO A 161 -19.91 27.69 4.33
C PRO A 161 -20.69 26.49 4.90
N SER A 162 -21.86 26.14 4.33
CA SER A 162 -22.69 25.05 4.85
C SER A 162 -22.18 23.68 4.42
N TYR A 163 -21.67 22.90 5.39
CA TYR A 163 -21.27 21.51 5.15
C TYR A 163 -22.43 20.63 4.70
N LEU A 164 -23.64 20.82 5.25
CA LEU A 164 -24.83 20.05 4.86
C LEU A 164 -25.11 20.24 3.36
N LEU A 165 -25.05 21.48 2.88
CA LEU A 165 -25.27 21.79 1.46
C LEU A 165 -24.22 21.13 0.58
N ARG A 166 -22.93 21.28 0.93
CA ARG A 166 -21.81 20.69 0.18
C ARG A 166 -21.93 19.17 0.09
N PHE A 167 -22.17 18.49 1.22
CA PHE A 167 -22.35 17.04 1.24
C PHE A 167 -23.57 16.60 0.44
N SER A 168 -24.70 17.28 0.58
CA SER A 168 -25.94 16.91 -0.10
C SER A 168 -25.81 17.08 -1.61
N ALA A 169 -25.24 18.20 -2.07
CA ALA A 169 -24.98 18.45 -3.48
C ALA A 169 -24.05 17.38 -4.09
N SER A 170 -22.92 17.08 -3.45
CA SER A 170 -21.99 16.04 -3.92
C SER A 170 -22.60 14.62 -3.88
N LYS A 171 -23.48 14.34 -2.91
CA LYS A 171 -24.20 13.06 -2.84
C LYS A 171 -25.24 12.93 -3.96
N ILE A 172 -25.94 14.00 -4.30
CA ILE A 172 -26.86 14.02 -5.47
C ILE A 172 -26.06 13.81 -6.75
N LEU A 173 -24.92 14.50 -6.91
CA LEU A 173 -24.03 14.29 -8.06
C LEU A 173 -23.67 12.81 -8.23
N CYS A 174 -23.26 12.13 -7.15
CA CYS A 174 -22.98 10.70 -7.16
C CYS A 174 -24.22 9.84 -7.48
N LEU A 175 -25.41 10.19 -6.95
CA LEU A 175 -26.65 9.46 -7.24
C LEU A 175 -27.04 9.59 -8.71
N MET A 176 -26.98 10.80 -9.27
CA MET A 176 -27.34 11.04 -10.66
C MET A 176 -26.47 10.20 -11.60
N MET A 177 -25.18 10.06 -11.29
CA MET A 177 -24.28 9.22 -12.07
C MET A 177 -24.61 7.73 -11.94
N ASP A 178 -24.95 7.24 -10.75
CA ASP A 178 -25.42 5.86 -10.60
C ASP A 178 -26.67 5.57 -11.45
N HIS A 179 -27.57 6.55 -11.57
CA HIS A 179 -28.81 6.42 -12.33
C HIS A 179 -28.60 6.56 -13.84
N ALA A 180 -27.74 7.48 -14.25
CA ALA A 180 -27.52 7.84 -15.64
C ALA A 180 -26.39 7.04 -16.31
N LEU A 181 -25.56 6.30 -15.56
CA LEU A 181 -24.35 5.61 -16.06
C LEU A 181 -24.52 4.90 -17.42
N PRO A 182 -25.62 4.15 -17.67
CA PRO A 182 -25.80 3.44 -18.95
C PRO A 182 -26.14 4.34 -20.16
N ARG A 183 -26.42 5.63 -19.93
CA ARG A 183 -27.03 6.55 -20.90
C ARG A 183 -26.25 7.86 -21.09
N ILE A 184 -25.17 8.08 -20.35
CA ILE A 184 -24.33 9.29 -20.46
C ILE A 184 -23.59 9.27 -21.80
N ARG A 185 -23.79 10.31 -22.61
CA ARG A 185 -23.05 10.49 -23.87
C ARG A 185 -21.71 11.15 -23.59
N ASN A 186 -20.75 10.97 -24.50
CA ASN A 186 -19.44 11.63 -24.39
C ASN A 186 -19.56 13.15 -24.29
N ASP A 187 -20.53 13.78 -24.95
CA ASP A 187 -20.73 15.23 -24.90
C ASP A 187 -21.16 15.71 -23.50
N ASP A 188 -21.88 14.88 -22.75
CA ASP A 188 -22.33 15.20 -21.39
C ASP A 188 -21.14 15.18 -20.40
N LEU A 189 -20.05 14.47 -20.71
CA LEU A 189 -18.86 14.37 -19.87
C LEU A 189 -18.11 15.70 -19.73
N VAL A 190 -18.21 16.59 -20.73
CA VAL A 190 -17.62 17.94 -20.69
C VAL A 190 -18.17 18.73 -19.51
N VAL A 191 -19.43 18.53 -19.16
CA VAL A 191 -20.07 19.21 -18.02
C VAL A 191 -19.89 18.42 -16.73
N ILE A 192 -20.04 17.10 -16.78
CA ILE A 192 -20.06 16.25 -15.58
C ILE A 192 -18.69 16.13 -14.92
N LEU A 193 -17.61 15.91 -15.68
CA LEU A 193 -16.28 15.68 -15.11
C LEU A 193 -15.75 16.90 -14.34
N PRO A 194 -15.88 18.15 -14.82
CA PRO A 194 -15.55 19.33 -14.03
C PRO A 194 -16.30 19.43 -12.70
N LEU A 195 -17.60 19.09 -12.67
CA LEU A 195 -18.39 19.07 -11.43
C LEU A 195 -17.85 18.05 -10.44
N TYR A 196 -17.41 16.90 -10.93
CA TYR A 196 -16.75 15.87 -10.14
C TYR A 196 -15.42 16.35 -9.55
N ILE A 197 -14.58 17.02 -10.35
CA ILE A 197 -13.33 17.63 -9.89
C ILE A 197 -13.61 18.68 -8.80
N GLU A 198 -14.59 19.55 -8.99
CA GLU A 198 -14.95 20.56 -7.99
C GLU A 198 -15.52 19.93 -6.72
N SER A 199 -16.34 18.90 -6.85
CA SER A 199 -16.83 18.11 -5.71
C SER A 199 -15.67 17.49 -4.92
N LEU A 200 -14.67 16.90 -5.60
CA LEU A 200 -13.46 16.37 -4.94
C LEU A 200 -12.69 17.47 -4.22
N ARG A 201 -12.43 18.60 -4.88
CA ARG A 201 -11.73 19.74 -4.29
C ARG A 201 -12.46 20.27 -3.06
N SER A 202 -13.78 20.37 -3.14
CA SER A 202 -14.66 20.79 -2.07
C SER A 202 -14.57 19.84 -0.87
N MET A 203 -14.71 18.52 -1.06
CA MET A 203 -14.60 17.56 0.04
C MET A 203 -13.20 17.50 0.63
N ARG A 204 -12.16 17.58 -0.21
CA ARG A 204 -10.76 17.65 0.22
C ARG A 204 -10.52 18.83 1.15
N SER A 205 -11.03 20.02 0.80
CA SER A 205 -10.87 21.22 1.62
C SER A 205 -11.54 21.11 3.00
N ILE A 206 -12.49 20.20 3.18
CA ILE A 206 -13.13 19.94 4.50
C ILE A 206 -12.18 19.08 5.34
N ILE A 207 -11.58 18.03 4.75
CA ILE A 207 -10.68 17.12 5.47
C ILE A 207 -9.38 17.82 5.90
N GLU A 208 -8.93 18.82 5.14
CA GLU A 208 -7.73 19.60 5.45
C GLU A 208 -7.91 20.59 6.62
N GLN A 209 -9.14 20.80 7.10
CA GLN A 209 -9.42 21.70 8.22
C GLN A 209 -9.27 20.98 9.56
N ILE A 210 -8.37 21.48 10.41
CA ILE A 210 -7.87 20.81 11.62
C ILE A 210 -8.93 20.72 12.74
N GLU A 211 -9.89 21.65 12.80
CA GLU A 211 -10.85 21.78 13.92
C GLU A 211 -12.19 21.05 13.70
N ILE A 212 -12.27 20.17 12.69
CA ILE A 212 -13.54 19.57 12.28
C ILE A 212 -13.78 18.21 12.97
N ASP A 213 -15.03 17.99 13.43
CA ASP A 213 -15.53 16.73 13.99
C ASP A 213 -15.30 15.54 13.03
N GLU A 214 -14.86 14.40 13.58
CA GLU A 214 -14.64 13.13 12.88
C GLU A 214 -15.83 12.73 11.98
N LYS A 215 -17.08 13.05 12.39
CA LYS A 215 -18.28 12.79 11.60
C LYS A 215 -18.26 13.48 10.23
N TYR A 216 -17.75 14.70 10.15
CA TYR A 216 -17.66 15.43 8.89
C TYR A 216 -16.51 14.91 8.02
N ILE A 217 -15.38 14.55 8.63
CA ILE A 217 -14.27 13.88 7.93
C ILE A 217 -14.76 12.58 7.30
N LEU A 218 -15.49 11.75 8.07
CA LEU A 218 -16.06 10.50 7.58
C LEU A 218 -17.03 10.72 6.41
N ASN A 219 -17.90 11.73 6.51
CA ASN A 219 -18.82 12.08 5.41
C ASN A 219 -18.06 12.54 4.17
N ALA A 220 -17.04 13.39 4.32
CA ALA A 220 -16.20 13.85 3.22
C ALA A 220 -15.48 12.68 2.54
N MET A 221 -14.87 11.77 3.31
CA MET A 221 -14.21 10.58 2.78
C MET A 221 -15.18 9.65 2.06
N THR A 222 -16.40 9.47 2.60
CA THR A 222 -17.45 8.70 1.93
C THR A 222 -17.78 9.27 0.56
N VAL A 223 -17.95 10.59 0.48
CA VAL A 223 -18.26 11.29 -0.77
C VAL A 223 -17.07 11.22 -1.72
N ILE A 224 -15.84 11.45 -1.26
CA ILE A 224 -14.63 11.35 -2.09
C ILE A 224 -14.50 9.95 -2.67
N CYS A 225 -14.48 8.90 -1.84
CA CYS A 225 -14.33 7.53 -2.33
C CYS A 225 -15.40 7.16 -3.36
N ARG A 226 -16.66 7.61 -3.16
CA ARG A 226 -17.73 7.38 -4.12
C ARG A 226 -17.58 8.20 -5.40
N THR A 227 -17.20 9.47 -5.28
CA THR A 227 -16.96 10.37 -6.42
C THR A 227 -15.83 9.81 -7.29
N CYS A 228 -14.73 9.39 -6.66
CA CYS A 228 -13.62 8.75 -7.33
C CYS A 228 -14.05 7.44 -8.01
N ALA A 229 -14.63 6.49 -7.27
CA ALA A 229 -15.02 5.18 -7.81
C ALA A 229 -16.04 5.23 -8.97
N LEU A 230 -16.90 6.26 -9.00
CA LEU A 230 -17.81 6.48 -10.12
C LEU A 230 -17.13 7.18 -11.28
N GLY A 231 -16.33 8.22 -11.00
CA GLY A 231 -15.69 9.02 -12.04
C GLY A 231 -14.57 8.28 -12.78
N THR A 232 -13.82 7.40 -12.11
CA THR A 232 -12.71 6.64 -12.72
C THR A 232 -13.17 5.70 -13.82
N ARG A 233 -14.43 5.26 -13.78
CA ARG A 233 -15.04 4.43 -14.83
C ARG A 233 -15.06 5.15 -16.18
N PHE A 234 -15.21 6.47 -16.19
CA PHE A 234 -15.20 7.28 -17.41
C PHE A 234 -13.79 7.62 -17.91
N CYS A 235 -12.75 7.27 -17.14
CA CYS A 235 -11.36 7.55 -17.47
C CYS A 235 -10.64 6.34 -18.09
N SER A 236 -11.30 5.18 -18.18
CA SER A 236 -10.70 3.94 -18.69
C SER A 236 -10.51 3.97 -20.21
N ASN A 237 -9.43 3.33 -20.69
CA ASN A 237 -8.93 3.41 -22.07
C ASN A 237 -9.64 2.52 -23.10
N GLU A 238 -10.62 1.69 -22.72
CA GLU A 238 -11.26 0.76 -23.69
C GLU A 238 -11.92 1.51 -24.87
N ASP A 239 -12.30 2.77 -24.67
CA ASP A 239 -12.82 3.62 -25.75
C ASP A 239 -11.71 4.22 -26.64
N TYR A 240 -10.51 4.48 -26.12
CA TYR A 240 -9.43 5.15 -26.87
C TYR A 240 -8.84 4.31 -28.00
N VAL A 241 -8.73 2.98 -27.80
CA VAL A 241 -8.04 2.08 -28.74
C VAL A 241 -8.94 1.74 -29.94
N ASN A 242 -10.26 1.67 -29.74
CA ASN A 242 -11.20 1.49 -30.85
C ASN A 242 -11.50 2.79 -31.61
N GLU A 243 -11.25 3.96 -31.00
CA GLU A 243 -11.57 5.28 -31.60
C GLU A 243 -10.44 5.86 -32.47
N GLY A 244 -9.20 5.37 -32.34
CA GLY A 244 -8.05 5.81 -33.15
C GLY A 244 -8.08 5.39 -34.62
N SER A 245 -9.05 4.55 -35.03
CA SER A 245 -9.08 3.93 -36.36
C SER A 245 -10.07 4.57 -37.35
N ARG A 246 -10.83 5.61 -36.97
CA ARG A 246 -11.82 6.24 -37.87
C ARG A 246 -11.91 7.77 -37.72
N GLY A 247 -11.18 8.47 -38.59
CA GLY A 247 -11.50 9.82 -39.08
C GLY A 247 -11.29 10.99 -38.10
N PHE A 248 -10.88 12.14 -38.67
CA PHE A 248 -10.78 13.50 -38.11
C PHE A 248 -11.00 13.64 -36.58
N ILE A 249 -9.93 14.05 -35.88
CA ILE A 249 -9.98 14.42 -34.47
C ILE A 249 -10.74 15.74 -34.35
N ASP A 250 -11.98 15.69 -33.87
CA ASP A 250 -12.77 16.89 -33.54
C ASP A 250 -12.29 17.52 -32.21
N SER A 251 -12.37 18.85 -32.13
CA SER A 251 -12.12 19.68 -30.95
C SER A 251 -12.83 19.18 -29.68
N GLY A 252 -14.08 18.72 -29.79
CA GLY A 252 -14.84 18.15 -28.66
C GLY A 252 -14.20 16.88 -28.08
N ARG A 253 -13.52 16.06 -28.91
CA ARG A 253 -12.81 14.86 -28.45
C ARG A 253 -11.58 15.20 -27.63
N ILE A 254 -10.86 16.26 -28.01
CA ILE A 254 -9.67 16.74 -27.29
C ILE A 254 -10.05 17.28 -25.91
N VAL A 255 -11.16 18.02 -25.82
CA VAL A 255 -11.66 18.57 -24.54
C VAL A 255 -12.08 17.44 -23.59
N ASN A 256 -12.80 16.43 -24.10
CA ASN A 256 -13.17 15.25 -23.32
C ASN A 256 -11.96 14.47 -22.82
N ALA A 257 -10.95 14.28 -23.68
CA ALA A 257 -9.67 13.67 -23.31
C ALA A 257 -9.00 14.39 -22.14
N GLN A 258 -8.91 15.72 -22.22
CA GLN A 258 -8.31 16.56 -21.18
C GLN A 258 -9.07 16.48 -19.86
N HIS A 259 -10.41 16.49 -19.88
CA HIS A 259 -11.21 16.36 -18.66
C HIS A 259 -11.08 14.98 -18.01
N ARG A 260 -11.01 13.89 -18.80
CA ARG A 260 -10.76 12.54 -18.29
C ARG A 260 -9.40 12.46 -17.59
N SER A 261 -8.34 12.93 -18.25
CA SER A 261 -6.99 12.97 -17.64
C SER A 261 -6.93 13.87 -16.40
N SER A 262 -7.57 15.05 -16.44
CA SER A 262 -7.65 15.96 -15.28
C SER A 262 -8.35 15.31 -14.09
N PHE A 263 -9.46 14.58 -14.33
CA PHE A 263 -10.16 13.87 -13.28
C PHE A 263 -9.34 12.69 -12.74
N ALA A 264 -8.67 11.93 -13.60
CA ALA A 264 -7.77 10.85 -13.20
C ALA A 264 -6.65 11.35 -12.28
N LEU A 265 -5.97 12.44 -12.68
CA LEU A 265 -4.92 13.07 -11.87
C LEU A 265 -5.46 13.64 -10.54
N SER A 266 -6.62 14.30 -10.57
CA SER A 266 -7.27 14.80 -9.35
C SER A 266 -7.65 13.66 -8.40
N THR A 267 -8.10 12.54 -8.94
CA THR A 267 -8.44 11.33 -8.17
C THR A 267 -7.19 10.71 -7.56
N TYR A 268 -6.12 10.57 -8.35
CA TYR A 268 -4.84 10.03 -7.92
C TYR A 268 -4.25 10.87 -6.76
N SER A 269 -4.13 12.18 -6.94
CA SER A 269 -3.63 13.11 -5.91
C SER A 269 -4.50 13.06 -4.65
N THR A 270 -5.83 13.07 -4.79
CA THR A 270 -6.74 12.99 -3.63
C THR A 270 -6.58 11.67 -2.88
N MET A 271 -6.42 10.56 -3.58
CA MET A 271 -6.20 9.25 -2.96
C MET A 271 -4.86 9.20 -2.21
N MET A 272 -3.77 9.64 -2.85
CA MET A 272 -2.42 9.63 -2.29
C MET A 272 -2.27 10.58 -1.09
N GLU A 273 -2.77 11.81 -1.19
CA GLU A 273 -2.50 12.86 -0.20
C GLU A 273 -3.52 12.90 0.94
N VAL A 274 -4.77 12.46 0.71
CA VAL A 274 -5.88 12.69 1.64
C VAL A 274 -6.43 11.38 2.19
N ILE A 275 -6.76 10.43 1.32
CA ILE A 275 -7.51 9.22 1.69
C ILE A 275 -6.60 8.14 2.26
N ILE A 276 -5.54 7.75 1.53
CA ILE A 276 -4.63 6.67 1.95
C ILE A 276 -4.04 6.93 3.35
N PRO A 277 -3.57 8.14 3.69
CA PRO A 277 -3.04 8.42 5.02
C PRO A 277 -4.04 8.23 6.17
N ARG A 278 -5.34 8.43 5.92
CA ARG A 278 -6.38 8.47 6.98
C ARG A 278 -7.31 7.26 7.01
N ALA A 279 -7.51 6.54 5.91
CA ALA A 279 -8.61 5.57 5.82
C ALA A 279 -8.46 4.38 6.79
N ARG A 280 -7.23 4.03 7.20
CA ARG A 280 -6.97 2.99 8.20
C ARG A 280 -7.37 3.39 9.62
N GLU A 281 -7.38 4.68 9.92
CA GLU A 281 -7.69 5.22 11.26
C GLU A 281 -9.21 5.28 11.51
N ILE A 282 -10.00 5.21 10.44
CA ILE A 282 -11.45 5.28 10.54
C ILE A 282 -12.01 3.97 11.06
N LYS A 283 -12.49 4.01 12.30
CA LYS A 283 -13.30 2.94 12.89
C LYS A 283 -14.73 3.04 12.38
N THR A 284 -14.99 2.55 11.17
CA THR A 284 -16.35 2.47 10.61
C THR A 284 -16.72 1.03 10.26
N SER A 285 -17.97 0.65 10.57
CA SER A 285 -18.60 -0.58 10.08
C SER A 285 -19.23 -0.41 8.69
N CYS A 286 -19.07 0.76 8.06
CA CYS A 286 -19.72 1.07 6.78
C CYS A 286 -19.01 0.36 5.62
N ALA A 287 -19.48 -0.84 5.27
CA ALA A 287 -18.98 -1.65 4.16
C ALA A 287 -18.94 -0.88 2.81
N THR A 288 -19.87 0.05 2.59
CA THR A 288 -19.94 0.85 1.35
C THR A 288 -18.73 1.76 1.15
N ILE A 289 -18.14 2.29 2.23
CA ILE A 289 -16.94 3.14 2.15
C ILE A 289 -15.75 2.32 1.69
N TYR A 290 -15.54 1.15 2.31
CA TYR A 290 -14.47 0.24 1.94
C TYR A 290 -14.61 -0.28 0.51
N LEU A 291 -15.83 -0.62 0.09
CA LEU A 291 -16.09 -1.06 -1.29
C LEU A 291 -15.71 0.04 -2.31
N ASN A 292 -16.10 1.29 -2.06
CA ASN A 292 -15.76 2.40 -2.94
C ASN A 292 -14.25 2.69 -2.94
N LEU A 293 -13.59 2.62 -1.77
CA LEU A 293 -12.14 2.76 -1.66
C LEU A 293 -11.42 1.69 -2.50
N VAL A 294 -11.74 0.42 -2.29
CA VAL A 294 -11.13 -0.70 -3.00
C VAL A 294 -11.43 -0.63 -4.50
N SER A 295 -12.65 -0.25 -4.89
CA SER A 295 -13.01 -0.05 -6.31
C SER A 295 -12.16 1.06 -6.94
N CYS A 296 -12.06 2.22 -6.29
CA CYS A 296 -11.27 3.32 -6.81
C CYS A 296 -9.79 2.95 -6.94
N LEU A 297 -9.20 2.36 -5.90
CA LEU A 297 -7.79 1.94 -5.93
C LEU A 297 -7.55 0.95 -7.07
N ASN A 298 -8.47 0.00 -7.27
CA ASN A 298 -8.42 -0.92 -8.41
C ASN A 298 -8.49 -0.20 -9.76
N ASP A 299 -9.34 0.81 -9.89
CA ASP A 299 -9.46 1.55 -11.15
C ASP A 299 -8.19 2.36 -11.44
N LEU A 300 -7.54 2.93 -10.43
CA LEU A 300 -6.28 3.68 -10.60
C LEU A 300 -5.17 2.85 -11.29
N TYR A 301 -5.09 1.54 -11.02
CA TYR A 301 -4.14 0.65 -11.70
C TYR A 301 -4.42 0.43 -13.20
N ARG A 302 -5.59 0.85 -13.69
CA ARG A 302 -5.98 0.76 -15.11
C ARG A 302 -5.82 2.09 -15.86
N LEU A 303 -5.66 3.20 -15.14
CA LEU A 303 -5.58 4.53 -15.73
C LEU A 303 -4.14 4.84 -16.17
N ARG A 304 -4.00 5.38 -17.38
CA ARG A 304 -2.70 5.70 -17.98
C ARG A 304 -1.93 6.78 -17.21
N ASP A 305 -2.66 7.77 -16.69
CA ASP A 305 -2.08 8.96 -16.06
C ASP A 305 -1.66 8.72 -14.60
N CYS A 306 -1.78 7.48 -14.10
CA CYS A 306 -1.51 7.14 -12.70
C CYS A 306 -0.21 6.36 -12.55
N ASN A 307 0.70 6.84 -11.69
CA ASN A 307 1.92 6.09 -11.36
C ASN A 307 1.59 4.94 -10.39
N CYS A 308 1.49 3.73 -10.95
CA CYS A 308 1.20 2.52 -10.19
C CYS A 308 2.32 2.12 -9.24
N VAL A 309 3.58 2.45 -9.56
CA VAL A 309 4.75 2.15 -8.72
C VAL A 309 4.67 2.97 -7.44
N ASP A 310 4.52 4.30 -7.57
CA ASP A 310 4.38 5.20 -6.42
C ASP A 310 3.14 4.85 -5.58
N LEU A 311 2.03 4.50 -6.22
CA LEU A 311 0.81 4.07 -5.52
C LEU A 311 1.06 2.80 -4.70
N SER A 312 1.71 1.80 -5.28
CA SER A 312 2.00 0.52 -4.61
C SER A 312 2.96 0.71 -3.45
N ASN A 313 4.02 1.51 -3.65
CA ASN A 313 4.98 1.87 -2.61
C ASN A 313 4.30 2.63 -1.46
N HIS A 314 3.42 3.59 -1.78
CA HIS A 314 2.71 4.37 -0.77
C HIS A 314 1.71 3.51 0.02
N LEU A 315 0.96 2.64 -0.65
CA LEU A 315 0.07 1.68 0.01
C LEU A 315 0.85 0.74 0.94
N ALA A 316 1.98 0.19 0.47
CA ALA A 316 2.82 -0.69 1.28
C ALA A 316 3.40 0.04 2.51
N ALA A 317 3.98 1.24 2.31
CA ALA A 317 4.54 2.07 3.40
C ALA A 317 3.48 2.51 4.42
N LYS A 318 2.22 2.67 4.00
CA LYS A 318 1.09 2.97 4.91
C LYS A 318 0.43 1.71 5.49
N GLY A 319 1.03 0.53 5.30
CA GLY A 319 0.60 -0.75 5.87
C GLY A 319 -0.72 -1.28 5.30
N TYR A 320 -1.03 -0.94 4.05
CA TYR A 320 -2.27 -1.40 3.41
C TYR A 320 -2.27 -2.89 3.08
N LEU A 321 -1.11 -3.55 2.95
CA LEU A 321 -1.03 -4.99 2.70
C LEU A 321 -1.72 -5.79 3.82
N LYS A 322 -1.35 -5.53 5.08
CA LYS A 322 -2.01 -6.11 6.26
C LYS A 322 -3.44 -5.61 6.45
N TYR A 323 -3.69 -4.31 6.24
CA TYR A 323 -5.02 -3.73 6.40
C TYR A 323 -6.05 -4.33 5.42
N LEU A 324 -5.74 -4.37 4.13
CA LEU A 324 -6.59 -4.97 3.10
C LEU A 324 -6.81 -6.47 3.36
N SER A 325 -5.76 -7.18 3.78
CA SER A 325 -5.88 -8.59 4.17
C SER A 325 -6.90 -8.79 5.29
N ARG A 326 -6.95 -7.93 6.30
CA ARG A 326 -7.97 -7.97 7.37
C ARG A 326 -9.38 -7.62 6.88
N LEU A 327 -9.51 -6.76 5.88
CA LEU A 327 -10.81 -6.41 5.27
C LEU A 327 -11.46 -7.57 4.49
N THR A 328 -10.72 -8.64 4.15
CA THR A 328 -11.28 -9.84 3.49
C THR A 328 -12.38 -10.54 4.30
N THR A 329 -12.40 -10.31 5.61
CA THR A 329 -13.38 -10.86 6.56
C THR A 329 -14.79 -10.28 6.40
N PHE A 330 -14.98 -9.23 5.60
CA PHE A 330 -16.31 -8.65 5.33
C PHE A 330 -17.18 -9.58 4.46
N PRO A 331 -18.52 -9.54 4.62
CA PRO A 331 -19.41 -10.65 4.25
C PRO A 331 -19.69 -10.81 2.74
N THR A 332 -19.31 -9.87 1.88
CA THR A 332 -19.69 -9.94 0.45
C THR A 332 -18.58 -10.56 -0.41
N GLN A 333 -18.93 -11.56 -1.21
CA GLN A 333 -17.98 -12.26 -2.09
C GLN A 333 -17.33 -11.30 -3.10
N ASP A 334 -18.08 -10.32 -3.61
CA ASP A 334 -17.57 -9.33 -4.55
C ASP A 334 -16.51 -8.41 -3.92
N MET A 335 -16.70 -8.00 -2.67
CA MET A 335 -15.72 -7.18 -1.95
C MET A 335 -14.44 -7.97 -1.67
N ASN A 336 -14.55 -9.22 -1.24
CA ASN A 336 -13.38 -10.08 -1.03
C ASN A 336 -12.59 -10.24 -2.34
N ARG A 337 -13.27 -10.54 -3.45
CA ARG A 337 -12.64 -10.65 -4.77
C ARG A 337 -11.95 -9.35 -5.20
N ALA A 338 -12.58 -8.20 -4.96
CA ALA A 338 -12.00 -6.90 -5.29
C ALA A 338 -10.76 -6.57 -4.44
N ILE A 339 -10.75 -6.98 -3.17
CA ILE A 339 -9.59 -6.84 -2.27
C ILE A 339 -8.43 -7.71 -2.74
N LEU A 340 -8.69 -8.99 -3.03
CA LEU A 340 -7.65 -9.91 -3.53
C LEU A 340 -7.08 -9.44 -4.86
N LEU A 341 -7.93 -8.92 -5.76
CA LEU A 341 -7.48 -8.30 -7.01
C LEU A 341 -6.57 -7.09 -6.74
N LEU A 342 -6.94 -6.22 -5.79
CA LEU A 342 -6.11 -5.06 -5.43
C LEU A 342 -4.76 -5.50 -4.85
N LEU A 343 -4.76 -6.45 -3.92
CA LEU A 343 -3.54 -7.03 -3.35
C LEU A 343 -2.63 -7.61 -4.44
N SER A 344 -3.20 -8.37 -5.39
CA SER A 344 -2.42 -8.94 -6.50
C SER A 344 -1.74 -7.86 -7.36
N ARG A 345 -2.43 -6.73 -7.62
CA ARG A 345 -1.88 -5.60 -8.39
C ARG A 345 -0.76 -4.89 -7.65
N ILE A 346 -0.94 -4.66 -6.35
CA ILE A 346 0.11 -4.10 -5.49
C ILE A 346 1.34 -5.01 -5.54
N LEU A 347 1.18 -6.32 -5.27
CA LEU A 347 2.29 -7.27 -5.24
C LEU A 347 3.00 -7.43 -6.57
N VAL A 348 2.26 -7.52 -7.67
CA VAL A 348 2.85 -7.57 -9.02
C VAL A 348 3.70 -6.33 -9.25
N THR A 349 3.18 -5.14 -8.92
CA THR A 349 3.91 -3.89 -9.14
C THR A 349 5.16 -3.80 -8.28
N LEU A 350 5.08 -4.17 -7.00
CA LEU A 350 6.25 -4.18 -6.10
C LEU A 350 7.31 -5.20 -6.53
N SER A 351 6.89 -6.32 -7.13
CA SER A 351 7.76 -7.48 -7.38
C SER A 351 8.50 -7.46 -8.71
N VAL A 352 8.02 -6.74 -9.72
CA VAL A 352 8.62 -6.75 -11.05
C VAL A 352 10.08 -6.26 -11.02
N ASP A 353 10.36 -5.21 -10.24
CA ASP A 353 11.69 -4.59 -10.20
C ASP A 353 12.55 -5.04 -9.00
N SER A 354 11.91 -5.48 -7.90
CA SER A 354 12.62 -5.79 -6.65
C SER A 354 12.99 -7.27 -6.49
N LEU A 355 12.30 -8.17 -7.19
CA LEU A 355 12.59 -9.59 -7.23
C LEU A 355 13.18 -9.97 -8.59
N PRO A 356 13.96 -11.07 -8.69
CA PRO A 356 14.50 -11.56 -9.96
C PRO A 356 13.41 -12.22 -10.83
N ALA A 357 12.36 -11.47 -11.15
CA ALA A 357 11.14 -11.91 -11.81
C ALA A 357 11.38 -12.38 -13.26
N GLU A 358 12.36 -11.80 -13.96
CA GLU A 358 12.74 -12.22 -15.32
C GLU A 358 13.28 -13.65 -15.37
N ASN A 359 13.91 -14.10 -14.27
CA ASN A 359 14.47 -15.45 -14.14
C ASN A 359 13.44 -16.49 -13.70
N TRP A 360 12.16 -16.11 -13.59
CA TRP A 360 11.10 -17.04 -13.20
C TRP A 360 10.91 -18.12 -14.27
N PRO A 361 10.59 -19.38 -13.90
CA PRO A 361 10.24 -20.41 -14.88
C PRO A 361 9.05 -19.97 -15.77
N GLY A 362 9.29 -19.83 -17.07
CA GLY A 362 8.30 -19.30 -18.03
C GLY A 362 8.33 -17.77 -18.21
N GLY A 363 9.23 -17.07 -17.52
CA GLY A 363 9.48 -15.63 -17.64
C GLY A 363 8.50 -14.75 -16.86
N LEU A 364 8.63 -13.44 -17.09
CA LEU A 364 7.95 -12.39 -16.31
C LEU A 364 6.42 -12.52 -16.31
N ASN A 365 5.81 -12.93 -17.42
CA ASN A 365 4.34 -13.06 -17.49
C ASN A 365 3.84 -14.23 -16.64
N CYS A 366 4.56 -15.36 -16.63
CA CYS A 366 4.25 -16.49 -15.75
C CYS A 366 4.42 -16.11 -14.27
N PHE A 367 5.40 -15.27 -13.94
CA PHE A 367 5.56 -14.75 -12.57
C PHE A 367 4.38 -13.85 -12.15
N LYS A 368 3.94 -12.94 -13.02
CA LYS A 368 2.77 -12.09 -12.76
C LYS A 368 1.52 -12.93 -12.55
N GLN A 369 1.31 -13.93 -13.41
CA GLN A 369 0.18 -14.85 -13.31
C GLN A 369 0.26 -15.67 -12.01
N PHE A 370 1.45 -16.15 -11.62
CA PHE A 370 1.67 -16.85 -10.37
C PHE A 370 1.22 -16.03 -9.15
N ILE A 371 1.60 -14.74 -9.09
CA ILE A 371 1.18 -13.85 -8.00
C ILE A 371 -0.35 -13.69 -8.00
N VAL A 372 -0.94 -13.44 -9.17
CA VAL A 372 -2.39 -13.24 -9.28
C VAL A 372 -3.15 -14.49 -8.86
N GLU A 373 -2.79 -15.66 -9.38
CA GLU A 373 -3.43 -16.93 -9.02
C GLU A 373 -3.27 -17.23 -7.54
N GLY A 374 -2.06 -17.07 -6.99
CA GLY A 374 -1.80 -17.31 -5.57
C GLY A 374 -2.62 -16.42 -4.64
N VAL A 375 -2.66 -15.11 -4.90
CA VAL A 375 -3.47 -14.18 -4.08
C VAL A 375 -4.96 -14.49 -4.21
N MET A 376 -5.43 -14.83 -5.41
CA MET A 376 -6.85 -15.14 -5.65
C MET A 376 -7.27 -16.49 -5.05
N SER A 377 -6.31 -17.38 -4.77
CA SER A 377 -6.52 -18.66 -4.09
C SER A 377 -6.53 -18.55 -2.56
N LEU A 378 -6.25 -17.38 -1.98
CA LEU A 378 -6.25 -17.21 -0.53
C LEU A 378 -7.65 -17.46 0.09
N PRO A 379 -7.72 -18.05 1.29
CA PRO A 379 -8.96 -18.26 2.02
C PRO A 379 -9.75 -16.97 2.25
N LYS A 380 -11.06 -17.09 2.46
CA LYS A 380 -11.88 -15.90 2.73
C LYS A 380 -11.58 -15.24 4.08
N TYR A 381 -11.15 -16.02 5.08
CA TYR A 381 -10.97 -15.55 6.45
C TYR A 381 -9.49 -15.36 6.75
N TYR A 382 -9.08 -14.12 7.04
CA TYR A 382 -7.69 -13.74 7.25
C TYR A 382 -6.95 -14.57 8.32
N PRO A 383 -7.53 -14.91 9.49
CA PRO A 383 -6.84 -15.76 10.46
C PRO A 383 -6.43 -17.14 9.92
N ASP A 384 -7.13 -17.69 8.93
CA ASP A 384 -6.74 -18.95 8.31
C ASP A 384 -5.45 -18.82 7.48
N TRP A 385 -5.09 -17.60 7.07
CA TRP A 385 -3.89 -17.34 6.27
C TRP A 385 -2.61 -17.61 7.07
N LYS A 386 -2.65 -17.39 8.39
CA LYS A 386 -1.49 -17.64 9.27
C LYS A 386 -1.06 -19.11 9.22
N LEU A 387 -2.02 -20.03 9.08
CA LEU A 387 -1.76 -21.45 8.94
C LEU A 387 -1.19 -21.82 7.57
N LEU A 388 -1.39 -20.99 6.54
CA LEU A 388 -0.85 -21.24 5.20
C LEU A 388 0.65 -21.03 5.10
N LEU A 389 1.26 -20.21 5.96
CA LEU A 389 2.72 -20.03 5.89
C LEU A 389 3.44 -21.37 6.03
N ALA A 390 2.93 -22.27 6.87
CA ALA A 390 3.51 -23.60 7.05
C ALA A 390 3.29 -24.57 5.87
N THR A 391 2.42 -24.25 4.91
CA THR A 391 2.04 -25.17 3.84
C THR A 391 2.81 -24.93 2.53
N HIS A 392 2.73 -25.92 1.64
CA HIS A 392 3.23 -25.82 0.27
C HIS A 392 2.06 -25.46 -0.66
N GLY A 393 2.21 -24.39 -1.44
CA GLY A 393 1.16 -23.95 -2.36
C GLY A 393 1.41 -22.55 -2.91
N ILE A 394 0.75 -22.26 -4.03
CA ILE A 394 0.80 -20.95 -4.69
C ILE A 394 0.19 -19.85 -3.82
N ASP A 395 -0.80 -20.19 -3.01
CA ASP A 395 -1.44 -19.35 -2.00
C ASP A 395 -0.49 -19.06 -0.83
N ALA A 396 0.21 -20.08 -0.33
CA ALA A 396 1.21 -19.92 0.73
C ALA A 396 2.38 -19.02 0.29
N ASP A 397 2.84 -19.16 -0.95
CA ASP A 397 3.90 -18.31 -1.51
C ASP A 397 3.42 -16.88 -1.78
N ALA A 398 2.18 -16.70 -2.24
CA ALA A 398 1.59 -15.37 -2.38
C ALA A 398 1.44 -14.67 -1.01
N PHE A 399 1.03 -15.41 0.03
CA PHE A 399 0.96 -14.86 1.38
C PHE A 399 2.34 -14.49 1.93
N LEU A 400 3.36 -15.32 1.68
CA LEU A 400 4.75 -14.98 2.00
C LEU A 400 5.17 -13.65 1.37
N LEU A 401 4.82 -13.40 0.10
CA LEU A 401 5.11 -12.12 -0.57
C LEU A 401 4.36 -10.94 0.08
N ILE A 402 3.10 -11.12 0.47
CA ILE A 402 2.34 -10.09 1.23
C ILE A 402 3.08 -9.72 2.50
N VAL A 403 3.50 -10.71 3.28
CA VAL A 403 4.20 -10.53 4.55
C VAL A 403 5.56 -9.88 4.34
N TYR A 404 6.31 -10.31 3.32
CA TYR A 404 7.62 -9.77 2.96
C TYR A 404 7.57 -8.27 2.65
N TYR A 405 6.67 -7.84 1.76
CA TYR A 405 6.57 -6.41 1.42
C TYR A 405 5.96 -5.58 2.54
N HIS A 406 5.06 -6.16 3.34
CA HIS A 406 4.53 -5.49 4.52
C HIS A 406 5.65 -5.20 5.51
N PHE A 407 6.47 -6.21 5.83
CA PHE A 407 7.64 -6.05 6.70
C PHE A 407 8.64 -5.05 6.13
N LEU A 408 9.04 -5.20 4.87
CA LEU A 408 10.04 -4.31 4.24
C LEU A 408 9.61 -2.84 4.27
N SER A 409 8.30 -2.57 4.23
CA SER A 409 7.76 -1.21 4.17
C SER A 409 7.40 -0.61 5.53
N THR A 410 7.17 -1.43 6.56
CA THR A 410 6.64 -0.98 7.87
C THR A 410 7.47 -1.41 9.07
N CYS A 411 8.36 -2.40 8.92
CA CYS A 411 9.07 -3.08 9.99
C CYS A 411 8.16 -3.73 11.06
N GLU A 412 6.87 -3.97 10.76
CA GLU A 412 5.97 -4.68 11.67
C GLU A 412 6.18 -6.21 11.59
N GLU A 413 6.41 -6.85 12.74
CA GLU A 413 6.72 -8.30 12.83
C GLU A 413 5.52 -9.20 13.19
N ASP A 414 4.35 -8.64 13.55
CA ASP A 414 3.23 -9.34 14.21
C ASP A 414 2.63 -10.57 13.49
N ASP A 415 2.85 -10.72 12.19
CA ASP A 415 2.21 -11.76 11.37
C ASP A 415 3.15 -12.89 10.96
N VAL A 416 4.43 -12.86 11.38
CA VAL A 416 5.42 -13.90 11.08
C VAL A 416 5.67 -14.77 12.30
N LEU A 417 5.39 -16.08 12.20
CA LEU A 417 5.81 -17.07 13.20
C LEU A 417 7.02 -17.84 12.66
N LEU A 418 8.10 -17.88 13.44
CA LEU A 418 9.33 -18.57 13.07
C LEU A 418 9.06 -20.06 12.81
N GLU A 419 8.20 -20.68 13.61
CA GLU A 419 7.80 -22.08 13.49
C GLU A 419 7.15 -22.35 12.12
N SER A 420 6.26 -21.47 11.65
CA SER A 420 5.61 -21.62 10.36
C SER A 420 6.60 -21.47 9.20
N LEU A 421 7.60 -20.57 9.32
CA LEU A 421 8.67 -20.45 8.33
C LEU A 421 9.57 -21.67 8.32
N VAL A 422 9.88 -22.24 9.49
CA VAL A 422 10.66 -23.49 9.61
C VAL A 422 9.95 -24.62 8.90
N GLU A 423 8.67 -24.83 9.18
CA GLU A 423 7.85 -25.85 8.51
C GLU A 423 7.83 -25.63 7.00
N LYS A 424 7.60 -24.39 6.53
CA LYS A 424 7.63 -24.05 5.11
C LYS A 424 8.94 -24.45 4.44
N ILE A 425 10.06 -24.02 4.98
CA ILE A 425 11.39 -24.27 4.40
C ILE A 425 11.64 -25.77 4.33
N LEU A 426 11.30 -26.53 5.37
CA LEU A 426 11.46 -27.99 5.41
C LEU A 426 10.58 -28.74 4.40
N THR A 427 9.50 -28.13 3.91
CA THR A 427 8.68 -28.71 2.83
C THR A 427 9.22 -28.46 1.42
N LEU A 428 10.19 -27.56 1.25
CA LEU A 428 10.72 -27.22 -0.06
C LEU A 428 11.59 -28.37 -0.62
N PRO A 429 11.46 -28.69 -1.92
CA PRO A 429 12.20 -29.78 -2.52
C PRO A 429 13.70 -29.47 -2.55
N TYR A 430 14.51 -30.36 -2.00
CA TYR A 430 15.97 -30.24 -2.08
C TYR A 430 16.50 -30.37 -3.51
N ASP A 431 15.88 -31.23 -4.33
CA ASP A 431 16.37 -31.62 -5.65
C ASP A 431 16.00 -30.64 -6.77
N LYS A 432 15.03 -29.76 -6.55
CA LYS A 432 14.60 -28.76 -7.52
C LYS A 432 15.11 -27.38 -7.12
N VAL A 433 15.53 -26.59 -8.11
CA VAL A 433 15.93 -25.20 -7.86
C VAL A 433 14.68 -24.39 -7.53
N THR A 434 14.55 -24.00 -6.26
CA THR A 434 13.54 -23.04 -5.83
C THR A 434 13.86 -21.66 -6.42
N PRO A 435 12.89 -20.97 -7.04
CA PRO A 435 13.15 -19.65 -7.62
C PRO A 435 13.66 -18.64 -6.59
N ALA A 436 14.67 -17.85 -6.96
CA ALA A 436 15.24 -16.80 -6.11
C ALA A 436 14.18 -15.78 -5.64
N ALA A 437 13.13 -15.55 -6.43
CA ALA A 437 12.00 -14.70 -6.07
C ALA A 437 11.19 -15.21 -4.85
N ILE A 438 11.31 -16.49 -4.48
CA ILE A 438 10.72 -17.07 -3.26
C ILE A 438 11.78 -17.18 -2.16
N VAL A 439 13.01 -17.57 -2.50
CA VAL A 439 14.11 -17.71 -1.52
C VAL A 439 14.47 -16.36 -0.89
N LYS A 440 14.45 -15.26 -1.64
CA LYS A 440 14.72 -13.90 -1.15
C LYS A 440 13.78 -13.48 0.00
N PRO A 441 12.45 -13.52 -0.19
CA PRO A 441 11.49 -13.30 0.90
C PRO A 441 11.68 -14.21 2.10
N LEU A 442 11.86 -15.52 1.87
CA LEU A 442 12.06 -16.50 2.94
C LEU A 442 13.27 -16.16 3.79
N TRP A 443 14.40 -15.85 3.14
CA TRP A 443 15.65 -15.61 3.84
C TRP A 443 15.57 -14.38 4.76
N LEU A 444 15.01 -13.27 4.26
CA LEU A 444 14.86 -12.06 5.08
C LEU A 444 13.92 -12.29 6.27
N LEU A 445 12.72 -12.80 6.02
CA LEU A 445 11.73 -13.01 7.07
C LEU A 445 12.23 -14.02 8.10
N PHE A 446 12.88 -15.10 7.67
CA PHE A 446 13.48 -16.08 8.57
C PHE A 446 14.56 -15.47 9.45
N ALA A 447 15.48 -14.68 8.87
CA ALA A 447 16.56 -14.06 9.64
C ALA A 447 16.02 -13.07 10.69
N VAL A 448 15.04 -12.24 10.32
CA VAL A 448 14.39 -11.30 11.24
C VAL A 448 13.69 -12.07 12.38
N SER A 449 12.83 -13.03 12.03
CA SER A 449 12.10 -13.81 13.04
C SER A 449 13.02 -14.64 13.94
N ALA A 450 14.13 -15.17 13.41
CA ALA A 450 15.11 -15.88 14.21
C ALA A 450 15.82 -14.97 15.22
N LEU A 451 16.18 -13.75 14.84
CA LEU A 451 16.83 -12.80 15.74
C LEU A 451 15.88 -12.24 16.81
N SER A 452 14.59 -12.09 16.48
CA SER A 452 13.56 -11.64 17.44
C SER A 452 13.07 -12.76 18.38
N HIS A 453 13.41 -14.03 18.11
CA HIS A 453 12.90 -15.17 18.88
C HIS A 453 13.61 -15.31 20.23
N THR A 454 12.85 -15.57 21.30
CA THR A 454 13.36 -15.62 22.68
C THR A 454 14.27 -16.82 22.95
N SER A 455 14.04 -17.95 22.29
CA SER A 455 14.87 -19.15 22.41
C SER A 455 14.85 -19.98 21.13
N LEU A 456 15.94 -19.99 20.36
CA LEU A 456 16.01 -20.79 19.12
C LEU A 456 16.00 -22.30 19.38
N SER A 457 16.50 -22.73 20.55
CA SER A 457 16.56 -24.15 20.93
C SER A 457 15.20 -24.78 21.19
N SER A 458 14.15 -23.98 21.40
CA SER A 458 12.78 -24.49 21.56
C SER A 458 12.06 -24.71 20.22
N VAL A 459 12.62 -24.21 19.11
CA VAL A 459 12.02 -24.34 17.78
C VAL A 459 12.42 -25.68 17.18
N LYS A 460 11.42 -26.51 16.91
CA LYS A 460 11.62 -27.86 16.38
C LYS A 460 12.30 -27.83 15.01
N ASP A 461 13.31 -28.67 14.81
CA ASP A 461 14.04 -28.85 13.54
C ASP A 461 14.71 -27.56 12.98
N TYR A 462 14.94 -26.54 13.83
CA TYR A 462 15.57 -25.28 13.44
C TYR A 462 16.91 -25.47 12.72
N GLU A 463 17.82 -26.27 13.27
CA GLU A 463 19.15 -26.49 12.69
C GLU A 463 19.07 -27.09 11.27
N LYS A 464 18.19 -28.08 11.06
CA LYS A 464 17.96 -28.69 9.75
C LYS A 464 17.40 -27.69 8.76
N CYS A 465 16.50 -26.82 9.22
CA CYS A 465 15.94 -25.75 8.43
C CYS A 465 17.03 -24.76 7.98
N VAL A 466 17.93 -24.34 8.88
CA VAL A 466 19.04 -23.44 8.54
C VAL A 466 19.97 -24.08 7.49
N GLN A 467 20.30 -25.37 7.65
CA GLN A 467 21.13 -26.09 6.67
C GLN A 467 20.47 -26.17 5.30
N LEU A 468 19.16 -26.46 5.25
CA LEU A 468 18.40 -26.49 4.01
C LEU A 468 18.31 -25.10 3.37
N LEU A 469 18.01 -24.06 4.16
CA LEU A 469 17.94 -22.67 3.69
C LEU A 469 19.29 -22.23 3.09
N ASN A 470 20.41 -22.54 3.75
CA ASN A 470 21.76 -22.31 3.24
C ASN A 470 21.97 -22.96 1.87
N CYS A 471 21.55 -24.23 1.70
CA CYS A 471 21.62 -24.91 0.40
C CYS A 471 20.74 -24.24 -0.66
N LEU A 472 19.52 -23.82 -0.31
CA LEU A 472 18.59 -23.17 -1.23
C LEU A 472 19.14 -21.81 -1.71
N ILE A 473 19.71 -21.01 -0.81
CA ILE A 473 20.30 -19.71 -1.14
C ILE A 473 21.47 -19.86 -2.13
N LEU A 474 22.37 -20.80 -1.87
CA LEU A 474 23.52 -21.04 -2.76
C LEU A 474 23.06 -21.53 -4.14
N LYS A 475 22.08 -22.45 -4.21
CA LYS A 475 21.51 -22.93 -5.49
C LYS A 475 20.78 -21.84 -6.27
N ALA A 476 20.10 -20.93 -5.57
CA ALA A 476 19.32 -19.83 -6.17
C ALA A 476 20.15 -18.58 -6.51
N ASP A 477 21.47 -18.63 -6.31
CA ASP A 477 22.40 -17.49 -6.35
C ASP A 477 22.14 -16.46 -5.24
N ALA A 478 23.07 -16.41 -4.28
CA ALA A 478 23.01 -15.51 -3.14
C ALA A 478 22.92 -14.03 -3.54
N HIS A 479 23.53 -13.62 -4.66
CA HIS A 479 23.46 -12.24 -5.13
C HIS A 479 22.02 -11.85 -5.53
N LYS A 480 21.25 -12.78 -6.09
CA LYS A 480 19.84 -12.55 -6.44
C LYS A 480 18.92 -12.62 -5.22
N CYS A 481 19.32 -13.39 -4.21
CA CYS A 481 18.54 -13.58 -3.00
C CYS A 481 18.75 -12.49 -1.94
N TYR A 482 19.87 -11.77 -2.00
CA TYR A 482 20.27 -10.84 -0.97
C TYR A 482 19.37 -9.59 -0.93
N THR A 483 19.02 -9.20 0.29
CA THR A 483 18.40 -7.91 0.60
C THR A 483 19.36 -7.17 1.53
N HIS A 484 19.65 -5.89 1.28
CA HIS A 484 20.56 -5.14 2.13
C HIS A 484 19.88 -4.77 3.45
N HIS A 485 19.89 -5.70 4.41
CA HIS A 485 19.25 -5.56 5.72
C HIS A 485 20.15 -6.14 6.82
N PRO A 486 20.36 -5.44 7.96
CA PRO A 486 21.27 -5.89 9.02
C PRO A 486 20.94 -7.28 9.60
N ALA A 487 19.66 -7.63 9.69
CA ALA A 487 19.24 -8.94 10.20
C ALA A 487 19.86 -10.12 9.43
N LEU A 488 20.03 -10.00 8.11
CA LEU A 488 20.67 -11.05 7.31
C LEU A 488 22.14 -11.21 7.66
N LEU A 489 22.84 -10.09 7.88
CA LEU A 489 24.24 -10.09 8.30
C LEU A 489 24.39 -10.73 9.69
N TYR A 490 23.62 -10.25 10.67
CA TYR A 490 23.69 -10.75 12.04
C TYR A 490 23.33 -12.23 12.14
N HIS A 491 22.23 -12.64 11.50
CA HIS A 491 21.84 -14.05 11.45
C HIS A 491 22.92 -14.93 10.82
N CYS A 492 23.49 -14.50 9.69
CA CYS A 492 24.55 -15.25 9.01
C CYS A 492 25.81 -15.39 9.86
N ILE A 493 26.26 -14.33 10.53
CA ILE A 493 27.51 -14.36 11.29
C ILE A 493 27.38 -15.20 12.56
N HIS A 494 26.24 -15.14 13.25
CA HIS A 494 26.01 -15.78 14.55
C HIS A 494 25.60 -17.25 14.47
N SER A 495 24.94 -17.67 13.38
CA SER A 495 24.53 -19.08 13.24
C SER A 495 25.72 -19.98 12.94
N GLY A 496 25.87 -21.05 13.71
CA GLY A 496 26.91 -22.07 13.51
C GLY A 496 26.63 -22.98 12.31
N GLU A 497 25.36 -23.11 11.94
CA GLU A 497 24.84 -24.03 10.93
C GLU A 497 25.00 -23.49 9.50
N ILE A 498 25.24 -22.19 9.36
CA ILE A 498 25.48 -21.54 8.06
C ILE A 498 26.91 -21.81 7.60
N SER A 499 27.05 -22.21 6.33
CA SER A 499 28.34 -22.48 5.71
C SER A 499 29.27 -21.25 5.70
N LEU A 500 30.58 -21.50 5.80
CA LEU A 500 31.61 -20.45 5.64
C LEU A 500 31.52 -19.76 4.27
N GLU A 501 31.12 -20.50 3.22
CA GLU A 501 30.90 -19.97 1.88
C GLU A 501 29.81 -18.89 1.87
N LEU A 502 28.63 -19.19 2.43
CA LEU A 502 27.54 -18.23 2.48
C LEU A 502 27.87 -17.04 3.40
N LYS A 503 28.52 -17.26 4.54
CA LYS A 503 28.99 -16.19 5.45
C LYS A 503 29.90 -15.21 4.71
N ALA A 504 30.90 -15.74 4.01
CA ALA A 504 31.82 -14.93 3.24
C ALA A 504 31.12 -14.16 2.12
N LYS A 505 30.18 -14.79 1.41
CA LYS A 505 29.41 -14.15 0.35
C LYS A 505 28.53 -13.02 0.88
N VAL A 506 27.88 -13.20 2.03
CA VAL A 506 27.04 -12.17 2.67
C VAL A 506 27.86 -10.96 3.11
N VAL A 507 29.04 -11.18 3.71
CA VAL A 507 29.94 -10.08 4.07
C VAL A 507 30.44 -9.33 2.84
N GLN A 508 30.76 -10.03 1.76
CA GLN A 508 31.12 -9.38 0.50
C GLN A 508 29.96 -8.50 -0.03
N LEU A 509 28.74 -9.04 -0.10
CA LEU A 509 27.56 -8.30 -0.56
C LEU A 509 27.22 -7.09 0.33
N TRP A 510 27.46 -7.21 1.65
CA TRP A 510 27.33 -6.10 2.60
C TRP A 510 28.29 -4.96 2.27
N LEU A 511 29.57 -5.27 2.04
CA LEU A 511 30.61 -4.29 1.72
C LEU A 511 30.44 -3.68 0.32
N GLU A 512 29.94 -4.44 -0.65
CA GLU A 512 29.63 -3.95 -2.00
C GLU A 512 28.53 -2.87 -1.96
N SER A 513 27.56 -3.04 -1.06
CA SER A 513 26.37 -2.19 -0.92
C SER A 513 26.53 -1.04 0.09
N ASP A 514 27.76 -0.60 0.37
CA ASP A 514 28.08 0.48 1.33
C ASP A 514 27.64 0.19 2.78
N GLY A 515 27.62 -1.08 3.17
CA GLY A 515 27.32 -1.50 4.53
C GLY A 515 28.32 -0.98 5.57
N ASP A 516 27.82 -0.67 6.77
CA ASP A 516 28.64 -0.15 7.87
C ASP A 516 29.59 -1.22 8.42
N MET A 517 30.87 -0.87 8.54
CA MET A 517 31.89 -1.72 9.16
C MET A 517 31.66 -1.85 10.67
N LYS A 518 31.07 -0.84 11.31
CA LYS A 518 30.75 -0.88 12.73
C LYS A 518 29.79 -2.03 13.06
N SER A 519 28.79 -2.27 12.21
CA SER A 519 27.86 -3.39 12.37
C SER A 519 28.54 -4.76 12.36
N LEU A 520 29.59 -4.94 11.56
CA LEU A 520 30.41 -6.15 11.51
C LEU A 520 31.26 -6.31 12.78
N ILE A 521 31.85 -5.22 13.26
CA ILE A 521 32.70 -5.21 14.45
C ILE A 521 31.86 -5.48 15.72
N GLU A 522 30.65 -4.94 15.78
CA GLU A 522 29.72 -5.07 16.92
C GLU A 522 28.98 -6.41 16.95
N ALA A 523 29.10 -7.25 15.92
CA ALA A 523 28.42 -8.54 15.82
C ALA A 523 28.99 -9.63 16.76
N ASP A 524 29.86 -9.29 17.72
CA ASP A 524 30.43 -10.15 18.79
C ASP A 524 30.84 -11.60 18.42
N CYS A 525 31.16 -11.83 17.15
CA CYS A 525 31.60 -13.12 16.62
C CYS A 525 32.88 -12.93 15.80
N VAL A 526 33.96 -12.64 16.53
CA VAL A 526 35.26 -12.24 15.97
C VAL A 526 35.76 -13.24 14.93
N GLU A 527 35.76 -14.54 15.22
CA GLU A 527 36.33 -15.56 14.34
C GLU A 527 35.60 -15.67 13.00
N SER A 528 34.27 -15.76 13.04
CA SER A 528 33.38 -15.80 11.86
C SER A 528 33.51 -14.54 11.00
N THR A 529 33.56 -13.37 11.66
CA THR A 529 33.73 -12.07 11.01
C THR A 529 35.10 -11.96 10.34
N CYS A 530 36.17 -12.39 11.02
CA CYS A 530 37.52 -12.35 10.49
C CYS A 530 37.68 -13.27 9.27
N HIS A 531 37.19 -14.51 9.33
CA HIS A 531 37.24 -15.41 8.17
C HIS A 531 36.51 -14.83 6.96
N SER A 532 35.34 -14.22 7.18
CA SER A 532 34.54 -13.63 6.11
C SER A 532 35.20 -12.38 5.52
N LEU A 533 35.80 -11.52 6.35
CA LEU A 533 36.56 -10.35 5.90
C LEU A 533 37.84 -10.75 5.15
N LEU A 534 38.56 -11.77 5.61
CA LEU A 534 39.74 -12.28 4.91
C LEU A 534 39.36 -12.86 3.53
N ASN A 535 38.23 -13.55 3.44
CA ASN A 535 37.72 -13.99 2.14
C ASN A 535 37.35 -12.80 1.24
N ALA A 536 36.75 -11.75 1.80
CA ALA A 536 36.45 -10.52 1.05
C ALA A 536 37.72 -9.82 0.54
N VAL A 537 38.84 -9.88 1.27
CA VAL A 537 40.15 -9.41 0.80
C VAL A 537 40.69 -10.29 -0.34
N GLU A 538 40.47 -11.61 -0.27
CA GLU A 538 40.96 -12.55 -1.29
C GLU A 538 40.21 -12.43 -2.62
N THR A 539 38.88 -12.29 -2.60
CA THR A 539 38.06 -12.39 -3.82
C THR A 539 37.27 -11.11 -4.16
N GLY A 540 37.32 -10.09 -3.30
CA GLY A 540 36.55 -8.86 -3.47
C GLY A 540 37.11 -7.90 -4.51
N SER A 541 36.29 -6.94 -4.91
CA SER A 541 36.70 -5.78 -5.73
C SER A 541 37.58 -4.82 -4.93
N ALA A 542 38.28 -3.89 -5.59
CA ALA A 542 39.17 -2.93 -4.92
C ALA A 542 38.50 -2.19 -3.74
N LYS A 543 37.25 -1.72 -3.94
CA LYS A 543 36.46 -1.06 -2.90
C LYS A 543 36.20 -1.97 -1.69
N VAL A 544 35.83 -3.23 -1.95
CA VAL A 544 35.55 -4.23 -0.91
C VAL A 544 36.83 -4.58 -0.13
N VAL A 545 37.95 -4.74 -0.84
CA VAL A 545 39.26 -5.02 -0.25
C VAL A 545 39.67 -3.90 0.70
N ASP A 546 39.61 -2.64 0.26
CA ASP A 546 39.98 -1.49 1.09
C ASP A 546 39.13 -1.39 2.37
N LEU A 547 37.82 -1.65 2.25
CA LEU A 547 36.92 -1.67 3.41
C LEU A 547 37.25 -2.84 4.34
N ALA A 548 37.43 -4.04 3.80
CA ALA A 548 37.73 -5.23 4.59
C ALA A 548 39.07 -5.11 5.34
N VAL A 549 40.10 -4.54 4.71
CA VAL A 549 41.39 -4.23 5.34
C VAL A 549 41.21 -3.29 6.54
N LYS A 550 40.45 -2.19 6.36
CA LYS A 550 40.14 -1.26 7.46
C LYS A 550 39.40 -1.96 8.61
N GLY A 551 38.41 -2.79 8.30
CA GLY A 551 37.67 -3.57 9.28
C GLY A 551 38.54 -4.49 10.10
N ILE A 552 39.44 -5.23 9.43
CA ILE A 552 40.40 -6.11 10.10
C ILE A 552 41.37 -5.28 10.97
N CYS A 553 41.88 -4.16 10.48
CA CYS A 553 42.75 -3.28 11.27
C CYS A 553 42.06 -2.80 12.56
N GLU A 554 40.77 -2.45 12.50
CA GLU A 554 40.01 -2.07 13.69
C GLU A 554 39.79 -3.26 14.65
N LEU A 555 39.43 -4.44 14.14
CA LEU A 555 39.29 -5.65 14.96
C LEU A 555 40.59 -6.01 15.70
N THR A 556 41.75 -5.76 15.09
CA THR A 556 43.06 -6.08 15.68
C THR A 556 43.47 -5.16 16.83
N ARG A 557 42.76 -4.04 17.06
CA ARG A 557 42.94 -3.22 18.26
C ARG A 557 42.49 -3.94 19.54
N VAL A 558 41.65 -4.97 19.42
CA VAL A 558 41.25 -5.84 20.53
C VAL A 558 42.28 -6.96 20.70
N LYS A 559 43.03 -6.94 21.82
CA LYS A 559 44.23 -7.78 22.03
C LYS A 559 44.02 -9.30 21.92
N GLU A 560 42.89 -9.83 22.41
CA GLU A 560 42.61 -11.27 22.37
C GLU A 560 42.29 -11.76 20.96
N SER A 561 41.62 -10.92 20.18
CA SER A 561 41.26 -11.16 18.78
C SER A 561 42.50 -11.16 17.87
N ALA A 562 43.48 -10.29 18.15
CA ALA A 562 44.68 -10.12 17.34
C ALA A 562 45.56 -11.38 17.24
N GLU A 563 45.68 -12.17 18.32
CA GLU A 563 46.54 -13.36 18.31
C GLU A 563 45.92 -14.51 17.51
N LYS A 564 44.60 -14.71 17.61
CA LYS A 564 43.87 -15.70 16.80
C LYS A 564 43.85 -15.32 15.31
N MET A 565 43.60 -14.05 15.02
CA MET A 565 43.64 -13.51 13.65
C MET A 565 45.01 -13.67 12.99
N ALA A 566 46.09 -13.36 13.70
CA ALA A 566 47.44 -13.42 13.15
C ALA A 566 47.82 -14.84 12.68
N VAL A 567 47.29 -15.89 13.30
CA VAL A 567 47.52 -17.27 12.82
C VAL A 567 46.82 -17.49 11.47
N ILE A 568 45.53 -17.15 11.39
CA ILE A 568 44.71 -17.35 10.19
C ILE A 568 45.26 -16.54 9.01
N VAL A 569 45.60 -15.26 9.24
CA VAL A 569 46.20 -14.35 8.25
C VAL A 569 47.44 -14.98 7.61
N TRP A 570 48.34 -15.51 8.43
CA TRP A 570 49.60 -16.07 7.94
C TRP A 570 49.46 -17.45 7.30
N GLU A 571 48.40 -18.19 7.61
CA GLU A 571 48.04 -19.44 6.92
C GLU A 571 47.47 -19.19 5.52
N ILE A 572 46.70 -18.11 5.32
CA ILE A 572 46.08 -17.75 4.04
C ILE A 572 47.06 -16.99 3.13
N LEU A 573 47.99 -16.22 3.69
CA LEU A 573 48.94 -15.38 2.94
C LEU A 573 49.66 -16.09 1.78
N PRO A 574 50.20 -17.33 1.92
CA PRO A 574 50.81 -18.04 0.79
C PRO A 574 49.85 -18.27 -0.39
N ARG A 575 48.57 -18.54 -0.11
CA ARG A 575 47.57 -18.81 -1.15
C ARG A 575 47.33 -17.56 -2.01
N ILE A 576 47.15 -16.41 -1.37
CA ILE A 576 46.92 -15.12 -2.02
C ILE A 576 48.17 -14.66 -2.79
N LEU A 577 49.36 -14.85 -2.24
CA LEU A 577 50.61 -14.52 -2.96
C LEU A 577 50.81 -15.40 -4.20
N THR A 578 50.32 -16.64 -4.17
CA THR A 578 50.41 -17.57 -5.32
C THR A 578 49.45 -17.19 -6.45
N SER A 579 48.31 -16.58 -6.13
CA SER A 579 47.29 -16.16 -7.11
C SER A 579 47.54 -14.78 -7.72
N TYR A 580 48.73 -14.19 -7.55
CA TYR A 580 49.03 -12.86 -8.07
C TYR A 580 48.93 -12.77 -9.60
N THR A 581 48.07 -11.87 -10.04
CA THR A 581 47.98 -11.30 -11.38
C THR A 581 47.91 -9.77 -11.25
N PRO A 582 48.15 -9.00 -12.34
CA PRO A 582 47.96 -7.54 -12.29
C PRO A 582 46.57 -7.12 -11.78
N GLU A 583 45.53 -7.92 -12.07
CA GLU A 583 44.16 -7.69 -11.64
C GLU A 583 43.94 -7.93 -10.14
N THR A 584 44.66 -8.88 -9.53
CA THR A 584 44.60 -9.19 -8.08
C THR A 584 45.62 -8.41 -7.25
N SER A 585 46.31 -7.42 -7.85
CA SER A 585 47.34 -6.62 -7.17
C SER A 585 46.82 -5.89 -5.92
N ILE A 586 45.56 -5.46 -5.93
CA ILE A 586 44.93 -4.80 -4.77
C ILE A 586 44.68 -5.80 -3.62
N ASN A 587 44.27 -7.02 -3.95
CA ASN A 587 44.03 -8.11 -2.99
C ASN A 587 45.34 -8.52 -2.30
N VAL A 588 46.42 -8.66 -3.08
CA VAL A 588 47.76 -8.96 -2.53
C VAL A 588 48.26 -7.81 -1.66
N ARG A 589 48.06 -6.54 -2.08
CA ARG A 589 48.41 -5.37 -1.27
C ARG A 589 47.68 -5.38 0.08
N GLY A 590 46.35 -5.48 0.06
CA GLY A 590 45.54 -5.48 1.27
C GLY A 590 45.92 -6.61 2.23
N MET A 591 46.23 -7.80 1.70
CA MET A 591 46.68 -8.93 2.51
C MET A 591 48.03 -8.68 3.19
N LEU A 592 48.97 -8.02 2.51
CA LEU A 592 50.28 -7.66 3.10
C LEU A 592 50.15 -6.57 4.16
N GLU A 593 49.25 -5.59 3.96
CA GLU A 593 48.93 -4.57 4.97
C GLU A 593 48.34 -5.19 6.24
N ILE A 594 47.41 -6.14 6.10
CA ILE A 594 46.84 -6.88 7.23
C ILE A 594 47.92 -7.67 7.98
N ALA A 595 48.80 -8.36 7.24
CA ALA A 595 49.88 -9.14 7.84
C ALA A 595 50.89 -8.26 8.61
N ASP A 596 51.04 -6.97 8.24
CA ASP A 596 51.95 -6.03 8.88
C ASP A 596 51.39 -5.60 10.25
N VAL A 597 50.07 -5.39 10.35
CA VAL A 597 49.40 -5.04 11.61
C VAL A 597 49.11 -6.26 12.51
N THR A 598 49.20 -7.49 11.97
CA THR A 598 48.98 -8.74 12.71
C THR A 598 50.21 -9.65 12.74
N PRO A 599 51.33 -9.24 13.36
CA PRO A 599 52.53 -10.06 13.41
C PRO A 599 52.35 -11.26 14.37
N PRO A 600 52.34 -12.51 13.88
CA PRO A 600 52.07 -13.68 14.68
C PRO A 600 53.18 -13.94 15.70
N ARG A 601 52.78 -14.44 16.88
CA ARG A 601 53.73 -14.93 17.90
C ARG A 601 54.26 -16.32 17.54
N ARG A 602 53.46 -17.15 16.84
CA ARG A 602 53.82 -18.50 16.40
C ARG A 602 53.36 -18.73 14.95
N VAL A 603 54.29 -19.00 14.02
CA VAL A 603 54.02 -19.37 12.61
C VAL A 603 54.72 -20.68 12.29
N SER A 604 54.18 -21.59 11.48
CA SER A 604 54.96 -22.78 11.12
C SER A 604 56.26 -22.40 10.34
N SER A 605 57.34 -23.17 10.49
CA SER A 605 58.57 -22.93 9.71
C SER A 605 58.35 -23.17 8.21
N ALA A 606 57.38 -24.01 7.84
CA ALA A 606 56.97 -24.26 6.47
C ALA A 606 56.30 -23.02 5.84
N THR A 607 55.37 -22.40 6.56
CA THR A 607 54.69 -21.16 6.13
C THR A 607 55.68 -20.02 5.94
N ILE A 608 56.64 -19.84 6.85
CA ILE A 608 57.70 -18.82 6.72
C ILE A 608 58.53 -19.05 5.45
N LYS A 609 58.97 -20.29 5.19
CA LYS A 609 59.74 -20.58 3.97
C LYS A 609 58.92 -20.35 2.70
N CYS A 610 57.65 -20.77 2.71
CA CYS A 610 56.74 -20.61 1.57
C CYS A 610 56.49 -19.12 1.26
N CYS A 611 56.10 -18.33 2.25
CA CYS A 611 55.90 -16.89 2.10
C CYS A 611 57.17 -16.18 1.61
N ALA A 612 58.35 -16.51 2.15
CA ALA A 612 59.60 -15.87 1.73
C ALA A 612 59.89 -16.09 0.23
N ILE A 613 59.69 -17.31 -0.27
CA ILE A 613 59.86 -17.63 -1.69
C ILE A 613 58.84 -16.87 -2.55
N LEU A 614 57.57 -16.82 -2.11
CA LEU A 614 56.51 -16.15 -2.85
C LEU A 614 56.68 -14.63 -2.87
N LEU A 615 57.07 -14.01 -1.75
CA LEU A 615 57.40 -12.59 -1.66
C LEU A 615 58.57 -12.23 -2.59
N MET A 616 59.63 -13.05 -2.64
CA MET A 616 60.73 -12.84 -3.60
C MET A 616 60.26 -12.93 -5.05
N LYS A 617 59.39 -13.91 -5.38
CA LYS A 617 58.81 -14.03 -6.71
C LYS A 617 57.97 -12.80 -7.08
N THR A 618 57.17 -12.27 -6.16
CA THR A 618 56.38 -11.05 -6.38
C THR A 618 57.27 -9.82 -6.51
N PHE A 619 58.33 -9.67 -5.71
CA PHE A 619 59.22 -8.50 -5.75
C PHE A 619 59.98 -8.36 -7.09
N VAL A 620 60.44 -9.47 -7.66
CA VAL A 620 61.26 -9.50 -8.89
C VAL A 620 60.45 -9.16 -10.15
N ARG A 621 59.11 -9.17 -10.06
CA ARG A 621 58.22 -8.89 -11.19
C ARG A 621 58.26 -7.42 -11.63
N SER A 622 58.19 -7.21 -12.94
CA SER A 622 58.24 -5.88 -13.58
C SER A 622 56.90 -5.16 -13.57
N ASP A 623 55.79 -5.91 -13.52
CA ASP A 623 54.40 -5.45 -13.47
C ASP A 623 53.95 -4.97 -12.08
N VAL A 624 54.83 -5.08 -11.06
CA VAL A 624 54.54 -4.69 -9.68
C VAL A 624 54.95 -3.25 -9.41
N ASP A 625 54.02 -2.44 -8.90
CA ASP A 625 54.25 -1.05 -8.53
C ASP A 625 55.15 -0.89 -7.28
N VAL A 626 55.60 0.35 -7.04
CA VAL A 626 56.52 0.67 -5.93
C VAL A 626 55.88 0.41 -4.57
N SER A 627 54.56 0.66 -4.42
CA SER A 627 53.86 0.48 -3.14
C SER A 627 53.84 -0.99 -2.70
N LEU A 628 53.55 -1.90 -3.63
CA LEU A 628 53.51 -3.32 -3.36
C LEU A 628 54.92 -3.89 -3.13
N LYS A 629 55.94 -3.37 -3.83
CA LYS A 629 57.35 -3.68 -3.55
C LYS A 629 57.77 -3.29 -2.13
N THR A 630 57.38 -2.12 -1.66
CA THR A 630 57.68 -1.67 -0.28
C THR A 630 57.04 -2.60 0.76
N LEU A 631 55.75 -2.95 0.61
CA LEU A 631 55.07 -3.89 1.51
C LEU A 631 55.73 -5.28 1.51
N THR A 632 56.15 -5.76 0.33
CA THR A 632 56.87 -7.03 0.19
C THR A 632 58.19 -7.04 0.97
N VAL A 633 58.94 -5.92 0.93
CA VAL A 633 60.19 -5.74 1.69
C VAL A 633 59.92 -5.66 3.20
N ASN A 634 58.90 -4.90 3.61
CA ASN A 634 58.50 -4.79 5.02
C ASN A 634 58.18 -6.18 5.61
N GLN A 635 57.42 -6.98 4.86
CA GLN A 635 57.08 -8.32 5.31
C GLN A 635 58.28 -9.26 5.38
N ALA A 636 59.17 -9.21 4.37
CA ALA A 636 60.41 -9.97 4.40
C ALA A 636 61.26 -9.61 5.64
N TYR A 637 61.30 -8.33 6.01
CA TYR A 637 61.97 -7.85 7.23
C TYR A 637 61.31 -8.38 8.51
N THR A 638 59.98 -8.31 8.61
CA THR A 638 59.20 -8.87 9.74
C THR A 638 59.47 -10.37 9.93
N MET A 639 59.53 -11.13 8.82
CA MET A 639 59.83 -12.56 8.85
C MET A 639 61.26 -12.87 9.28
N LEU A 640 62.23 -12.04 8.89
CA LEU A 640 63.63 -12.15 9.29
C LEU A 640 63.76 -11.96 10.81
N LEU A 641 63.18 -10.88 11.36
CA LEU A 641 63.20 -10.61 12.81
C LEU A 641 62.60 -11.77 13.61
N LYS A 642 61.48 -12.34 13.15
CA LYS A 642 60.83 -13.48 13.81
C LYS A 642 61.69 -14.75 13.72
N SER A 643 62.35 -14.99 12.60
CA SER A 643 63.24 -16.14 12.41
C SER A 643 64.48 -16.07 13.33
N ILE A 644 65.01 -14.87 13.58
CA ILE A 644 66.12 -14.61 14.51
C ILE A 644 65.67 -14.88 15.95
N SER A 645 64.54 -14.30 16.38
CA SER A 645 64.00 -14.49 17.74
C SER A 645 63.72 -15.96 18.12
N ARG A 646 63.41 -16.80 17.12
CA ARG A 646 63.23 -18.25 17.31
C ARG A 646 64.52 -19.00 17.57
N LYS A 647 65.60 -18.62 16.89
CA LYS A 647 66.93 -19.20 17.13
C LYS A 647 67.36 -18.88 18.56
N ASP A 648 67.17 -17.65 19.03
CA ASP A 648 67.47 -17.27 20.42
C ASP A 648 66.62 -18.05 21.45
N SER A 649 65.35 -18.31 21.18
CA SER A 649 64.49 -19.10 22.08
C SER A 649 64.85 -20.59 22.16
N LYS A 650 65.32 -21.19 21.04
CA LYS A 650 65.84 -22.57 21.03
C LYS A 650 67.20 -22.65 21.70
N VAL A 651 68.06 -21.65 21.50
CA VAL A 651 69.36 -21.54 22.17
C VAL A 651 69.15 -21.37 23.69
N ARG A 652 68.19 -20.55 24.14
CA ARG A 652 67.88 -20.41 25.57
C ARG A 652 67.29 -21.66 26.23
N LYS A 653 66.53 -22.50 25.48
CA LYS A 653 66.06 -23.80 25.97
C LYS A 653 67.18 -24.84 26.05
N LEU A 654 68.16 -24.77 25.15
CA LEU A 654 69.36 -25.63 25.20
C LEU A 654 70.36 -25.22 26.28
N THR A 655 70.22 -24.03 26.86
CA THR A 655 71.05 -23.54 27.98
C THR A 655 70.34 -23.61 29.35
N ALA A 656 69.13 -24.18 29.41
CA ALA A 656 68.33 -24.30 30.64
C ALA A 656 68.10 -25.76 31.09
N ASP A 657 68.77 -26.72 30.44
CA ASP A 657 68.93 -28.09 30.93
C ASP A 657 70.34 -28.27 31.53
#